data_AF-A1KYI7-F1
#
_entry.id   AF-A1KYI7-F1
#
_cell.length_a   1.000
_cell.length_b   1.000
_cell.length_c   1.000
_cell.angle_alpha   90.00
_cell.angle_beta   90.00
_cell.angle_gamma   90.00
#
_symmetry.space_group_name_H-M   'P 1'
#
loop_
_entity.id
_entity.type
_entity.pdbx_description
1 polymer ?
#
loop_
_entity_poly.entity_id
_entity_poly.type
_entity_poly.pdbx_seq_one_letter_code
_entity_poly.pdbx_strand_id
1 'polypeptide(L)'
;MSRIVVITGFESFNLDLYRQAAQLAQSRCEGLDIQIFSDRSLSQEPEIIENPLKDADVFFASLIFDYDQVIWLKERVENIPIRLVFESALELMSLTRLGKFVIGEKPKGMPKPIKFILSKFSSGREEDKLAGYLSFLKTGPKLLKFIPAKKVQDLRNWLIIYGYWNAGGTENFAAMCWTIAEKYLDIKVGDIPEPIETPNMGLLHPDYDGYFTSPRDYLNWHQQEKSLENSLVAILLYRKHVITKQPYIPQLIRFFEQQGLTPVPIFINGVEGHVIVRDWLTTTYETQQRNLGNIEIRSLVKDALEVDAIVSTIGFPLVGGPAGSMEAGRQVEVAKRILTAKNIPYIVAAPLLIQDIYSWTRQGIGGLQSVVLYSLPELDGAIDTVPLGGLVGNDIYIIPERVKRLTGRLKKWINLRKTETKDRKIAIILYGFPPGYGATGTAALLNVPRSLLNLLQELEKQGYNIGELPEDGEIIINQVKAADEAIVNPNDDSNSTTTVNVRKLEEWLGYLLTTRIEKQWKSLTETGIKTYGDEYQIGGIQLGNVWIGYKPPLGISGDPMRLMFEKDLTPHPQYAAFYKWLQHNFCADAIIHFGMHGTVEWLPGSPLGNTGYSWSDILLGDIPNLYIYAANNPSESILAKRRGYGVLISHNVPPYGRAGLYKELMAFRELIADYREDPNKNEILREGIIQKIVDSGLAADCKFQEGKKLGIDFTTRKC
;
A
#
# COMPACT_ATOMS: atom_id res chain seq x y z
N MET A 1 -9.05 34.08 -32.51
CA MET A 1 -9.42 33.72 -31.12
C MET A 1 -8.14 33.40 -30.40
N SER A 2 -7.96 33.89 -29.19
CA SER A 2 -6.81 33.52 -28.37
C SER A 2 -7.07 32.17 -27.71
N ARG A 3 -6.08 31.29 -27.72
CA ARG A 3 -6.22 29.89 -27.28
C ARG A 3 -5.48 29.61 -25.98
N ILE A 4 -6.20 29.02 -25.03
CA ILE A 4 -5.65 28.44 -23.80
C ILE A 4 -5.76 26.91 -23.89
N VAL A 5 -4.62 26.23 -23.86
CA VAL A 5 -4.56 24.76 -23.75
C VAL A 5 -4.22 24.37 -22.32
N VAL A 6 -5.09 23.60 -21.70
CA VAL A 6 -5.01 23.16 -20.30
C VAL A 6 -4.82 21.65 -20.27
N ILE A 7 -3.77 21.17 -19.59
CA ILE A 7 -3.49 19.74 -19.43
C ILE A 7 -3.31 19.41 -17.95
N THR A 8 -4.17 18.57 -17.40
CA THR A 8 -4.13 18.20 -15.97
C THR A 8 -3.81 16.71 -15.80
N GLY A 9 -2.79 16.40 -15.01
CA GLY A 9 -2.46 15.04 -14.62
C GLY A 9 -3.15 14.60 -13.34
N PHE A 10 -3.35 13.28 -13.16
CA PHE A 10 -4.01 12.70 -11.98
C PHE A 10 -5.40 13.28 -11.65
N GLU A 11 -6.04 13.96 -12.61
CA GLU A 11 -7.26 14.72 -12.41
C GLU A 11 -8.25 14.53 -13.56
N SER A 12 -8.16 13.40 -14.28
CA SER A 12 -9.13 13.07 -15.32
C SER A 12 -10.57 13.11 -14.80
N PHE A 13 -10.77 12.87 -13.50
CA PHE A 13 -12.07 12.98 -12.83
C PHE A 13 -12.63 14.38 -12.67
N ASN A 14 -11.85 15.42 -12.96
CA ASN A 14 -12.32 16.80 -13.00
C ASN A 14 -12.46 17.30 -14.44
N LEU A 15 -12.21 16.47 -15.46
CA LEU A 15 -12.17 16.93 -16.86
C LEU A 15 -13.48 17.59 -17.30
N ASP A 16 -14.62 17.00 -16.93
CA ASP A 16 -15.93 17.55 -17.28
C ASP A 16 -16.27 18.82 -16.48
N LEU A 17 -15.81 18.91 -15.22
CA LEU A 17 -15.89 20.14 -14.42
C LEU A 17 -15.08 21.25 -15.09
N TYR A 18 -13.85 20.96 -15.51
CA TYR A 18 -13.02 21.95 -16.20
C TYR A 18 -13.65 22.36 -17.53
N ARG A 19 -14.24 21.44 -18.30
CA ARG A 19 -14.97 21.77 -19.54
C ARG A 19 -16.16 22.68 -19.29
N GLN A 20 -16.94 22.43 -18.24
CA GLN A 20 -18.01 23.32 -17.82
C GLN A 20 -17.48 24.70 -17.41
N ALA A 21 -16.35 24.74 -16.68
CA ALA A 21 -15.71 25.98 -16.29
C ALA A 21 -15.15 26.76 -17.50
N ALA A 22 -14.61 26.07 -18.50
CA ALA A 22 -14.20 26.66 -19.77
C ALA A 22 -15.39 27.25 -20.53
N GLN A 23 -16.51 26.53 -20.64
CA GLN A 23 -17.74 27.07 -21.25
C GLN A 23 -18.24 28.31 -20.52
N LEU A 24 -18.24 28.29 -19.18
CA LEU A 24 -18.57 29.45 -18.36
C LEU A 24 -17.62 30.62 -18.67
N ALA A 25 -16.32 30.37 -18.78
CA ALA A 25 -15.34 31.40 -19.09
C ALA A 25 -15.57 31.99 -20.50
N GLN A 26 -15.75 31.13 -21.50
CA GLN A 26 -15.99 31.50 -22.91
C GLN A 26 -17.31 32.26 -23.09
N SER A 27 -18.34 31.98 -22.29
CA SER A 27 -19.64 32.67 -22.38
C SER A 27 -19.54 34.20 -22.14
N ARG A 28 -18.48 34.66 -21.45
CA ARG A 28 -18.21 36.08 -21.23
C ARG A 28 -17.17 36.65 -22.20
N CYS A 29 -16.57 35.81 -23.05
CA CYS A 29 -15.39 36.13 -23.82
C CYS A 29 -15.44 35.46 -25.20
N GLU A 30 -16.17 36.05 -26.16
CA GLU A 30 -16.32 35.49 -27.53
C GLU A 30 -14.98 35.30 -28.28
N GLY A 31 -13.92 35.99 -27.86
CA GLY A 31 -12.58 35.86 -28.45
C GLY A 31 -11.71 34.73 -27.88
N LEU A 32 -12.20 33.97 -26.89
CA LEU A 32 -11.41 33.00 -26.12
C LEU A 32 -11.75 31.55 -26.50
N ASP A 33 -10.74 30.77 -26.86
CA ASP A 33 -10.82 29.32 -27.10
C ASP A 33 -10.10 28.59 -25.97
N ILE A 34 -10.79 27.73 -25.22
CA ILE A 34 -10.20 26.96 -24.12
C ILE A 34 -10.32 25.47 -24.42
N GLN A 35 -9.19 24.80 -24.56
CA GLN A 35 -9.07 23.38 -24.87
C GLN A 35 -8.52 22.65 -23.65
N ILE A 36 -9.23 21.62 -23.17
CA ILE A 36 -8.88 20.93 -21.93
C ILE A 36 -8.64 19.45 -22.20
N PHE A 37 -7.48 18.98 -21.74
CA PHE A 37 -7.03 17.61 -21.86
C PHE A 37 -6.56 17.08 -20.50
N SER A 38 -6.43 15.76 -20.42
CA SER A 38 -5.79 15.08 -19.29
C SER A 38 -4.46 14.46 -19.73
N ASP A 39 -3.62 14.11 -18.76
CA ASP A 39 -2.43 13.29 -18.98
C ASP A 39 -2.71 11.98 -19.74
N ARG A 40 -3.88 11.35 -19.53
CA ARG A 40 -4.28 10.15 -20.28
C ARG A 40 -4.32 10.39 -21.79
N SER A 41 -4.76 11.58 -22.21
CA SER A 41 -4.83 11.98 -23.61
C SER A 41 -3.44 12.10 -24.24
N LEU A 42 -2.39 12.42 -23.46
CA LEU A 42 -1.00 12.47 -23.97
C LEU A 42 -0.50 11.09 -24.40
N SER A 43 -0.93 10.03 -23.71
CA SER A 43 -0.51 8.66 -24.02
C SER A 43 -1.42 7.98 -25.04
N GLN A 44 -2.73 8.25 -25.00
CA GLN A 44 -3.72 7.55 -25.84
C GLN A 44 -3.91 8.23 -27.20
N GLU A 45 -3.93 9.57 -27.23
CA GLU A 45 -4.32 10.36 -28.40
C GLU A 45 -3.41 11.60 -28.56
N PRO A 46 -2.08 11.43 -28.63
CA PRO A 46 -1.12 12.55 -28.63
C PRO A 46 -1.35 13.54 -29.78
N GLU A 47 -1.81 13.06 -30.93
CA GLU A 47 -2.07 13.89 -32.11
C GLU A 47 -3.20 14.91 -31.88
N ILE A 48 -4.18 14.58 -31.04
CA ILE A 48 -5.30 15.49 -30.72
C ILE A 48 -4.83 16.67 -29.89
N ILE A 49 -3.78 16.51 -29.09
CA ILE A 49 -3.21 17.55 -28.23
C ILE A 49 -2.20 18.39 -29.00
N GLU A 50 -1.41 17.75 -29.87
CA GLU A 50 -0.33 18.42 -30.59
C GLU A 50 -0.82 19.57 -31.46
N ASN A 51 -1.98 19.41 -32.12
CA ASN A 51 -2.53 20.46 -32.98
C ASN A 51 -2.96 21.72 -32.20
N PRO A 52 -3.79 21.63 -31.14
CA PRO A 52 -4.10 22.76 -30.26
C PRO A 52 -2.87 23.47 -29.68
N LEU A 53 -1.79 22.73 -29.36
CA LEU A 53 -0.56 23.30 -28.81
C LEU A 53 0.22 24.17 -29.81
N LYS A 54 0.18 23.87 -31.11
CA LYS A 54 0.89 24.64 -32.15
C LYS A 54 0.44 26.10 -32.21
N ASP A 55 -0.85 26.34 -32.05
CA ASP A 55 -1.48 27.66 -32.14
C ASP A 55 -1.94 28.18 -30.76
N ALA A 56 -1.36 27.66 -29.67
CA ALA A 56 -1.72 28.09 -28.32
C ALA A 56 -1.04 29.42 -27.96
N ASP A 57 -1.81 30.36 -27.41
CA ASP A 57 -1.28 31.57 -26.78
C ASP A 57 -0.87 31.30 -25.32
N VAL A 58 -1.58 30.40 -24.66
CA VAL A 58 -1.38 30.03 -23.27
C VAL A 58 -1.33 28.51 -23.14
N PHE A 59 -0.26 28.00 -22.54
CA PHE A 59 -0.16 26.63 -22.06
C PHE A 59 -0.30 26.61 -20.54
N PHE A 60 -1.22 25.79 -20.05
CA PHE A 60 -1.40 25.52 -18.64
C PHE A 60 -1.22 24.03 -18.37
N ALA A 61 -0.39 23.68 -17.38
CA ALA A 61 -0.25 22.31 -16.94
C ALA A 61 -0.20 22.17 -15.42
N SER A 62 -0.76 21.08 -14.89
CA SER A 62 -0.69 20.73 -13.47
C SER A 62 -0.57 19.23 -13.26
N LEU A 63 0.17 18.79 -12.23
CA LEU A 63 0.35 17.38 -11.83
C LEU A 63 0.85 16.43 -12.93
N ILE A 64 1.71 16.91 -13.84
CA ILE A 64 2.34 16.04 -14.86
C ILE A 64 3.69 15.54 -14.34
N PHE A 65 3.79 14.24 -14.07
CA PHE A 65 4.98 13.62 -13.47
C PHE A 65 5.56 12.44 -14.25
N ASP A 66 4.82 11.89 -15.21
CA ASP A 66 5.32 10.81 -16.04
C ASP A 66 6.47 11.31 -16.94
N TYR A 67 7.60 10.62 -16.91
CA TYR A 67 8.82 11.08 -17.55
C TYR A 67 8.63 11.28 -19.06
N ASP A 68 8.01 10.32 -19.74
CA ASP A 68 7.83 10.37 -21.19
C ASP A 68 6.88 11.51 -21.57
N GLN A 69 5.78 11.68 -20.82
CA GLN A 69 4.85 12.81 -20.99
C GLN A 69 5.53 14.17 -20.76
N VAL A 70 6.38 14.28 -19.73
CA VAL A 70 7.11 15.51 -19.41
C VAL A 70 8.05 15.90 -20.54
N ILE A 71 8.84 14.95 -21.05
CA ILE A 71 9.76 15.20 -22.16
C ILE A 71 9.00 15.57 -23.43
N TRP A 72 7.94 14.84 -23.75
CA TRP A 72 7.10 15.11 -24.94
C TRP A 72 6.50 16.51 -24.93
N LEU A 73 5.98 16.95 -23.77
CA LEU A 73 5.42 18.29 -23.59
C LEU A 73 6.50 19.36 -23.71
N LYS A 74 7.65 19.16 -23.06
CA LYS A 74 8.73 20.15 -23.02
C LYS A 74 9.14 20.61 -24.42
N GLU A 75 9.28 19.66 -25.35
CA GLU A 75 9.66 19.94 -26.74
C GLU A 75 8.61 20.76 -27.52
N ARG A 76 7.33 20.66 -27.13
CA ARG A 76 6.19 21.23 -27.88
C ARG A 76 5.71 22.55 -27.32
N VAL A 77 5.88 22.78 -26.03
CA VAL A 77 5.35 23.96 -25.35
C VAL A 77 6.38 25.07 -25.19
N GLU A 78 7.64 24.84 -25.53
CA GLU A 78 8.73 25.81 -25.32
C GLU A 78 8.51 27.15 -26.04
N ASN A 79 7.87 27.13 -27.21
CA ASN A 79 7.62 28.33 -28.01
C ASN A 79 6.33 29.08 -27.63
N ILE A 80 5.50 28.51 -26.75
CA ILE A 80 4.25 29.14 -26.33
C ILE A 80 4.58 30.34 -25.42
N PRO A 81 4.06 31.54 -25.71
CA PRO A 81 4.52 32.77 -25.05
C PRO A 81 4.16 32.82 -23.56
N ILE A 82 2.99 32.31 -23.19
CA ILE A 82 2.52 32.23 -21.80
C ILE A 82 2.47 30.76 -21.38
N ARG A 83 3.23 30.39 -20.36
CA ARG A 83 3.33 29.02 -19.85
C ARG A 83 3.14 29.05 -18.34
N LEU A 84 2.09 28.39 -17.87
CA LEU A 84 1.71 28.31 -16.47
C LEU A 84 1.75 26.86 -16.05
N VAL A 85 2.87 26.44 -15.45
CA VAL A 85 3.05 25.06 -15.01
C VAL A 85 3.08 25.03 -13.49
N PHE A 86 2.11 24.35 -12.91
CA PHE A 86 1.96 24.20 -11.47
C PHE A 86 2.20 22.75 -11.04
N GLU A 87 2.79 22.53 -9.87
CA GLU A 87 2.82 21.23 -9.18
C GLU A 87 3.13 20.03 -10.11
N SER A 88 4.12 20.15 -11.00
CA SER A 88 4.49 19.13 -12.00
C SER A 88 5.98 18.77 -11.87
N ALA A 89 6.51 17.91 -12.74
CA ALA A 89 7.95 17.64 -12.81
C ALA A 89 8.76 18.95 -12.96
N LEU A 90 9.94 19.00 -12.33
CA LEU A 90 10.78 20.20 -12.25
C LEU A 90 11.16 20.72 -13.65
N GLU A 91 11.40 19.80 -14.58
CA GLU A 91 11.73 20.05 -15.98
C GLU A 91 10.61 20.85 -16.67
N LEU A 92 9.35 20.48 -16.43
CA LEU A 92 8.21 21.17 -17.00
C LEU A 92 7.94 22.49 -16.27
N MET A 93 8.02 22.51 -14.93
CA MET A 93 7.83 23.73 -14.13
C MET A 93 8.83 24.84 -14.50
N SER A 94 10.05 24.47 -14.89
CA SER A 94 11.10 25.39 -15.34
C SER A 94 10.72 26.19 -16.60
N LEU A 95 9.72 25.74 -17.37
CA LEU A 95 9.22 26.46 -18.54
C LEU A 95 8.26 27.60 -18.20
N THR A 96 7.84 27.74 -16.94
CA THR A 96 6.85 28.75 -16.53
C THR A 96 7.30 30.17 -16.92
N ARG A 97 6.48 30.85 -17.71
CA ARG A 97 6.66 32.24 -18.16
C ARG A 97 5.32 32.95 -18.20
N LEU A 98 5.23 34.09 -17.52
CA LEU A 98 4.10 35.00 -17.57
C LEU A 98 4.64 36.44 -17.69
N GLY A 99 4.55 37.04 -18.87
CA GLY A 99 5.18 38.34 -19.14
C GLY A 99 6.69 38.31 -18.85
N LYS A 100 7.16 39.18 -17.96
CA LYS A 100 8.55 39.26 -17.50
C LYS A 100 8.88 38.29 -16.36
N PHE A 101 7.88 37.62 -15.78
CA PHE A 101 8.11 36.61 -14.75
C PHE A 101 8.42 35.25 -15.41
N VAL A 102 9.55 34.65 -15.03
CA VAL A 102 10.01 33.35 -15.51
C VAL A 102 10.55 32.56 -14.31
N ILE A 103 10.20 31.27 -14.20
CA ILE A 103 10.80 30.38 -13.19
C ILE A 103 12.15 29.87 -13.73
N GLY A 104 13.21 29.94 -12.92
CA GLY A 104 14.54 29.42 -13.28
C GLY A 104 15.56 30.49 -13.71
N GLU A 105 15.14 31.69 -14.10
CA GLU A 105 16.03 32.82 -14.33
C GLU A 105 16.14 33.74 -13.10
N LYS A 106 17.29 34.41 -12.90
CA LYS A 106 17.47 35.46 -11.88
C LYS A 106 17.42 36.84 -12.53
N PRO A 107 16.28 37.56 -12.55
CA PRO A 107 16.23 38.86 -13.21
C PRO A 107 17.06 39.90 -12.46
N LYS A 108 17.85 40.70 -13.19
CA LYS A 108 18.59 41.84 -12.62
C LYS A 108 17.61 42.91 -12.11
N GLY A 109 17.89 43.50 -10.93
CA GLY A 109 17.11 44.63 -10.38
C GLY A 109 15.93 44.30 -9.44
N MET A 110 15.71 43.02 -9.12
CA MET A 110 14.57 42.60 -8.28
C MET A 110 14.77 42.84 -6.76
N PRO A 111 13.70 43.15 -5.98
CA PRO A 111 13.77 43.33 -4.53
C PRO A 111 14.34 42.11 -3.78
N LYS A 112 15.10 42.35 -2.69
CA LYS A 112 15.74 41.30 -1.86
C LYS A 112 14.79 40.16 -1.42
N PRO A 113 13.53 40.41 -1.00
CA PRO A 113 12.62 39.33 -0.60
C PRO A 113 12.31 38.35 -1.72
N ILE A 114 12.11 38.84 -2.94
CA ILE A 114 11.80 37.99 -4.10
C ILE A 114 13.05 37.26 -4.59
N LYS A 115 14.24 37.89 -4.49
CA LYS A 115 15.51 37.19 -4.76
C LYS A 115 15.77 36.04 -3.79
N PHE A 116 15.46 36.22 -2.50
CA PHE A 116 15.58 35.15 -1.50
C PHE A 116 14.65 33.99 -1.84
N ILE A 117 13.42 34.29 -2.24
CA ILE A 117 12.43 33.30 -2.67
C ILE A 117 12.89 32.57 -3.95
N LEU A 118 13.26 33.29 -5.01
CA LEU A 118 13.75 32.70 -6.26
C LEU A 118 15.04 31.91 -6.07
N SER A 119 15.87 32.27 -5.08
CA SER A 119 17.08 31.50 -4.77
C SER A 119 16.80 30.07 -4.31
N LYS A 120 15.62 29.82 -3.71
CA LYS A 120 15.15 28.48 -3.33
C LYS A 120 14.83 27.58 -4.53
N PHE A 121 14.63 28.14 -5.71
CA PHE A 121 14.50 27.40 -6.97
C PHE A 121 15.85 27.10 -7.63
N SER A 122 16.93 27.73 -7.16
CA SER A 122 18.28 27.62 -7.74
C SER A 122 19.26 26.81 -6.88
N SER A 123 18.79 26.14 -5.82
CA SER A 123 19.61 25.20 -5.03
C SER A 123 19.98 23.96 -5.86
N GLY A 124 21.16 23.41 -5.62
CA GLY A 124 21.67 22.25 -6.39
C GLY A 124 21.00 20.91 -6.06
N ARG A 125 20.12 20.85 -5.05
CA ARG A 125 19.39 19.64 -4.66
C ARG A 125 17.92 19.76 -5.08
N GLU A 126 17.40 18.75 -5.77
CA GLU A 126 16.02 18.74 -6.32
C GLU A 126 14.95 18.80 -5.23
N GLU A 127 15.19 18.10 -4.12
CA GLU A 127 14.36 18.06 -2.90
C GLU A 127 14.04 19.47 -2.33
N ASP A 128 15.03 20.38 -2.31
CA ASP A 128 14.87 21.74 -1.77
C ASP A 128 14.00 22.65 -2.66
N LYS A 129 13.92 22.35 -3.97
CA LYS A 129 13.23 23.20 -4.95
C LYS A 129 11.72 23.10 -4.81
N LEU A 130 11.18 21.89 -4.65
CA LEU A 130 9.74 21.65 -4.55
C LEU A 130 9.18 22.13 -3.19
N ALA A 131 9.92 21.88 -2.09
CA ALA A 131 9.57 22.41 -0.77
C ALA A 131 9.62 23.95 -0.74
N GLY A 132 10.64 24.54 -1.37
CA GLY A 132 10.74 26.00 -1.56
C GLY A 132 9.57 26.57 -2.37
N TYR A 133 9.14 25.88 -3.42
CA TYR A 133 7.99 26.23 -4.25
C TYR A 133 6.68 26.23 -3.46
N LEU A 134 6.37 25.15 -2.73
CA LEU A 134 5.15 25.06 -1.92
C LEU A 134 5.12 26.14 -0.80
N SER A 135 6.26 26.39 -0.16
CA SER A 135 6.39 27.50 0.81
C SER A 135 6.17 28.87 0.17
N PHE A 136 6.64 29.06 -1.08
CA PHE A 136 6.45 30.28 -1.83
C PHE A 136 4.98 30.51 -2.16
N LEU A 137 4.26 29.49 -2.62
CA LEU A 137 2.84 29.57 -2.92
C LEU A 137 2.00 30.00 -1.70
N LYS A 138 2.32 29.48 -0.51
CA LYS A 138 1.65 29.83 0.75
C LYS A 138 1.98 31.25 1.26
N THR A 139 3.19 31.75 1.02
CA THR A 139 3.70 32.98 1.67
C THR A 139 3.81 34.17 0.72
N GLY A 140 3.95 33.91 -0.58
CA GLY A 140 4.14 34.88 -1.65
C GLY A 140 3.05 35.96 -1.72
N PRO A 141 1.76 35.62 -1.68
CA PRO A 141 0.67 36.62 -1.72
C PRO A 141 0.73 37.63 -0.56
N LYS A 142 1.16 37.19 0.63
CA LYS A 142 1.29 38.07 1.81
C LYS A 142 2.44 39.06 1.68
N LEU A 143 3.53 38.68 1.00
CA LEU A 143 4.72 39.51 0.82
C LEU A 143 4.56 40.55 -0.30
N LEU A 144 3.71 40.30 -1.28
CA LEU A 144 3.47 41.22 -2.39
C LEU A 144 2.77 42.53 -1.99
N LYS A 145 2.06 42.56 -0.86
CA LYS A 145 1.37 43.77 -0.35
C LYS A 145 2.34 44.94 -0.07
N PHE A 146 3.63 44.65 0.13
CA PHE A 146 4.65 45.64 0.50
C PHE A 146 5.53 46.11 -0.67
N ILE A 147 5.27 45.65 -1.90
CA ILE A 147 6.09 45.97 -3.08
C ILE A 147 5.26 46.78 -4.09
N PRO A 148 5.79 47.90 -4.65
CA PRO A 148 5.08 48.70 -5.63
C PRO A 148 4.65 47.87 -6.85
N ALA A 149 3.35 47.85 -7.15
CA ALA A 149 2.74 46.99 -8.17
C ALA A 149 3.45 47.05 -9.54
N LYS A 150 3.88 48.25 -9.97
CA LYS A 150 4.58 48.45 -11.25
C LYS A 150 5.88 47.65 -11.43
N LYS A 151 6.55 47.22 -10.35
CA LYS A 151 7.82 46.47 -10.43
C LYS A 151 7.66 44.95 -10.43
N VAL A 152 6.49 44.44 -10.02
CA VAL A 152 6.25 43.00 -9.79
C VAL A 152 4.88 42.55 -10.28
N GLN A 153 4.31 43.28 -11.25
CA GLN A 153 2.94 43.06 -11.72
C GLN A 153 2.73 41.62 -12.22
N ASP A 154 3.66 41.11 -13.02
CA ASP A 154 3.53 39.76 -13.58
C ASP A 154 3.61 38.66 -12.51
N LEU A 155 4.48 38.83 -11.51
CA LEU A 155 4.55 37.94 -10.34
C LEU A 155 3.25 37.98 -9.51
N ARG A 156 2.66 39.17 -9.36
CA ARG A 156 1.38 39.34 -8.68
C ARG A 156 0.26 38.65 -9.44
N ASN A 157 0.19 38.86 -10.75
CA ASN A 157 -0.79 38.21 -11.61
C ASN A 157 -0.62 36.68 -11.57
N TRP A 158 0.61 36.17 -11.60
CA TRP A 158 0.90 34.74 -11.47
C TRP A 158 0.38 34.17 -10.13
N LEU A 159 0.58 34.88 -9.02
CA LEU A 159 0.07 34.47 -7.71
C LEU A 159 -1.47 34.55 -7.61
N ILE A 160 -2.11 35.51 -8.29
CA ILE A 160 -3.58 35.57 -8.38
C ILE A 160 -4.11 34.38 -9.18
N ILE A 161 -3.52 34.09 -10.34
CA ILE A 161 -3.85 32.94 -11.18
C ILE A 161 -3.70 31.63 -10.40
N TYR A 162 -2.57 31.46 -9.69
CA TYR A 162 -2.39 30.32 -8.80
C TYR A 162 -3.43 30.30 -7.67
N GLY A 163 -3.78 31.45 -7.11
CA GLY A 163 -4.80 31.58 -6.06
C GLY A 163 -6.14 30.98 -6.49
N TYR A 164 -6.60 31.30 -7.70
CA TYR A 164 -7.79 30.69 -8.28
C TYR A 164 -7.61 29.18 -8.53
N TRP A 165 -6.50 28.76 -9.12
CA TRP A 165 -6.23 27.33 -9.37
C TRP A 165 -6.25 26.50 -8.07
N ASN A 166 -5.59 26.98 -7.02
CA ASN A 166 -5.51 26.33 -5.71
C ASN A 166 -6.84 26.40 -4.94
N ALA A 167 -7.61 27.48 -5.09
CA ALA A 167 -8.95 27.57 -4.55
C ALA A 167 -9.86 26.50 -5.18
N GLY A 168 -9.70 26.25 -6.49
CA GLY A 168 -10.34 25.19 -7.26
C GLY A 168 -11.86 25.35 -7.38
N GLY A 169 -12.51 24.43 -8.08
CA GLY A 169 -13.93 24.55 -8.44
C GLY A 169 -14.17 25.36 -9.71
N THR A 170 -15.40 25.28 -10.21
CA THR A 170 -15.80 25.78 -11.54
C THR A 170 -15.65 27.30 -11.65
N GLU A 171 -16.11 28.03 -10.64
CA GLU A 171 -16.13 29.49 -10.62
C GLU A 171 -14.71 30.07 -10.55
N ASN A 172 -13.86 29.48 -9.70
CA ASN A 172 -12.47 29.90 -9.58
C ASN A 172 -11.69 29.60 -10.86
N PHE A 173 -11.90 28.44 -11.49
CA PHE A 173 -11.25 28.14 -12.77
C PHE A 173 -11.69 29.12 -13.87
N ALA A 174 -12.98 29.46 -13.95
CA ALA A 174 -13.44 30.47 -14.91
C ALA A 174 -12.82 31.86 -14.64
N ALA A 175 -12.73 32.27 -13.37
CA ALA A 175 -12.08 33.51 -12.97
C ALA A 175 -10.58 33.53 -13.26
N MET A 176 -9.91 32.38 -13.17
CA MET A 176 -8.53 32.19 -13.60
C MET A 176 -8.38 32.50 -15.10
N CYS A 177 -9.24 31.90 -15.94
CA CYS A 177 -9.24 32.13 -17.39
C CYS A 177 -9.54 33.59 -17.73
N TRP A 178 -10.52 34.23 -17.07
CA TRP A 178 -10.81 35.66 -17.24
C TRP A 178 -9.61 36.53 -16.86
N THR A 179 -8.92 36.20 -15.77
CA THR A 179 -7.71 36.92 -15.35
C THR A 179 -6.61 36.85 -16.40
N ILE A 180 -6.40 35.68 -17.01
CA ILE A 180 -5.43 35.51 -18.10
C ILE A 180 -5.86 36.32 -19.33
N ALA A 181 -7.13 36.21 -19.71
CA ALA A 181 -7.69 36.88 -20.87
C ALA A 181 -7.61 38.42 -20.78
N GLU A 182 -7.95 39.00 -19.64
CA GLU A 182 -7.89 40.45 -19.42
C GLU A 182 -6.47 40.99 -19.37
N LYS A 183 -5.57 40.30 -18.67
CA LYS A 183 -4.25 40.83 -18.37
C LYS A 183 -3.21 40.56 -19.45
N TYR A 184 -3.41 39.54 -20.27
CA TYR A 184 -2.37 39.07 -21.22
C TYR A 184 -2.85 38.77 -22.64
N LEU A 185 -4.17 38.66 -22.88
CA LEU A 185 -4.71 38.40 -24.22
C LEU A 185 -5.49 39.59 -24.79
N ASP A 186 -5.50 40.73 -24.08
CA ASP A 186 -6.24 41.95 -24.45
C ASP A 186 -7.75 41.72 -24.70
N ILE A 187 -8.33 40.74 -24.01
CA ILE A 187 -9.76 40.43 -24.08
C ILE A 187 -10.49 41.08 -22.90
N LYS A 188 -11.53 41.87 -23.17
CA LYS A 188 -12.34 42.51 -22.12
C LYS A 188 -13.28 41.47 -21.48
N VAL A 189 -13.17 41.27 -20.15
CA VAL A 189 -13.87 40.15 -19.44
C VAL A 189 -14.86 40.57 -18.34
N GLY A 190 -15.24 41.85 -18.28
CA GLY A 190 -16.12 42.36 -17.23
C GLY A 190 -15.53 42.20 -15.82
N ASP A 191 -16.39 42.18 -14.80
CA ASP A 191 -15.95 42.02 -13.41
C ASP A 191 -15.49 40.58 -13.13
N ILE A 192 -14.24 40.46 -12.64
CA ILE A 192 -13.65 39.19 -12.21
C ILE A 192 -13.90 39.04 -10.70
N PRO A 193 -14.62 37.99 -10.25
CA PRO A 193 -14.92 37.79 -8.84
C PRO A 193 -13.66 37.41 -8.05
N GLU A 194 -13.55 37.80 -6.78
CA GLU A 194 -12.47 37.35 -5.89
C GLU A 194 -12.49 35.82 -5.70
N PRO A 195 -11.36 35.17 -5.40
CA PRO A 195 -11.30 33.73 -5.19
C PRO A 195 -12.26 33.26 -4.09
N ILE A 196 -13.07 32.25 -4.41
CA ILE A 196 -13.93 31.58 -3.42
C ILE A 196 -13.03 30.66 -2.60
N GLU A 197 -12.73 31.06 -1.36
CA GLU A 197 -11.82 30.31 -0.50
C GLU A 197 -12.51 29.11 0.18
N THR A 198 -11.83 27.96 0.15
CA THR A 198 -12.14 26.81 1.02
C THR A 198 -10.96 26.62 1.97
N PRO A 199 -11.16 26.28 3.26
CA PRO A 199 -10.07 26.01 4.19
C PRO A 199 -9.03 25.04 3.62
N ASN A 200 -7.77 25.16 4.04
CA ASN A 200 -6.70 24.23 3.61
C ASN A 200 -6.84 22.85 4.24
N MET A 201 -7.48 22.79 5.40
CA MET A 201 -7.81 21.58 6.14
C MET A 201 -9.10 21.82 6.91
N GLY A 202 -9.87 20.77 7.11
CA GLY A 202 -11.14 20.83 7.83
C GLY A 202 -11.87 19.50 7.77
N LEU A 203 -13.10 19.48 8.26
CA LEU A 203 -13.99 18.34 8.21
C LEU A 203 -15.28 18.70 7.49
N LEU A 204 -15.95 17.70 6.93
CA LEU A 204 -17.23 17.87 6.25
C LEU A 204 -18.20 16.73 6.57
N HIS A 205 -19.49 16.97 6.39
CA HIS A 205 -20.48 15.91 6.38
C HIS A 205 -21.53 16.21 5.30
N PRO A 206 -22.12 15.21 4.62
CA PRO A 206 -23.21 15.44 3.67
C PRO A 206 -24.43 16.18 4.24
N ASP A 207 -24.64 16.15 5.56
CA ASP A 207 -25.77 16.82 6.24
C ASP A 207 -25.40 18.18 6.84
N TYR A 208 -24.17 18.64 6.67
CA TYR A 208 -23.70 19.90 7.20
C TYR A 208 -23.32 20.84 6.06
N ASP A 209 -23.91 22.04 6.04
CA ASP A 209 -23.55 23.07 5.07
C ASP A 209 -22.28 23.81 5.53
N GLY A 210 -21.20 23.67 4.77
CA GLY A 210 -19.89 24.24 5.09
C GLY A 210 -18.88 23.24 5.65
N TYR A 211 -17.93 23.75 6.43
CA TYR A 211 -16.79 22.97 6.93
C TYR A 211 -16.52 23.24 8.41
N PHE A 212 -16.14 22.19 9.13
CA PHE A 212 -15.61 22.32 10.49
C PHE A 212 -14.11 22.55 10.46
N THR A 213 -13.61 23.35 11.41
CA THR A 213 -12.16 23.59 11.59
C THR A 213 -11.58 22.89 12.80
N SER A 214 -12.42 22.15 13.54
CA SER A 214 -12.09 21.41 14.75
C SER A 214 -12.74 20.02 14.69
N PRO A 215 -11.97 18.93 14.90
CA PRO A 215 -12.54 17.58 15.01
C PRO A 215 -13.52 17.45 16.18
N ARG A 216 -13.31 18.20 17.26
CA ARG A 216 -14.20 18.19 18.42
C ARG A 216 -15.56 18.80 18.10
N ASP A 217 -15.58 19.90 17.34
CA ASP A 217 -16.83 20.55 16.93
C ASP A 217 -17.63 19.67 15.98
N TYR A 218 -16.94 19.04 15.02
CA TYR A 218 -17.54 18.03 14.13
C TYR A 218 -18.18 16.90 14.95
N LEU A 219 -17.46 16.35 15.93
CA LEU A 219 -17.96 15.25 16.73
C LEU A 219 -19.16 15.67 17.59
N ASN A 220 -19.10 16.85 18.22
CA ASN A 220 -20.21 17.39 19.02
C ASN A 220 -21.48 17.55 18.17
N TRP A 221 -21.34 18.03 16.93
CA TRP A 221 -22.45 18.13 15.99
C TRP A 221 -22.97 16.74 15.57
N HIS A 222 -22.08 15.83 15.19
CA HIS A 222 -22.46 14.47 14.77
C HIS A 222 -23.15 13.66 15.88
N GLN A 223 -22.75 13.87 17.13
CA GLN A 223 -23.31 13.20 18.31
C GLN A 223 -24.67 13.75 18.77
N GLN A 224 -25.02 14.99 18.41
CA GLN A 224 -26.37 15.49 18.67
C GLN A 224 -27.44 14.67 17.92
N GLU A 225 -27.03 13.94 16.88
CA GLU A 225 -27.93 13.14 16.04
C GLU A 225 -27.85 11.63 16.30
N LYS A 226 -26.82 11.08 16.98
CA LYS A 226 -26.57 9.62 17.12
C LYS A 226 -25.87 9.22 18.44
N SER A 227 -26.06 7.97 18.90
CA SER A 227 -25.48 7.46 20.16
C SER A 227 -23.95 7.27 20.13
N LEU A 228 -23.33 7.36 21.32
CA LEU A 228 -21.89 7.41 21.61
C LEU A 228 -21.14 6.05 21.56
N GLU A 229 -21.79 4.95 21.22
CA GLU A 229 -21.19 3.61 21.40
C GLU A 229 -20.29 3.16 20.24
N ASN A 230 -20.32 3.87 19.10
CA ASN A 230 -19.60 3.46 17.89
C ASN A 230 -18.11 3.84 17.94
N SER A 231 -17.28 3.03 17.27
CA SER A 231 -15.83 3.28 17.18
C SER A 231 -15.52 4.42 16.21
N LEU A 232 -14.63 5.33 16.59
CA LEU A 232 -14.28 6.52 15.80
C LEU A 232 -13.14 6.20 14.83
N VAL A 233 -13.35 6.49 13.54
CA VAL A 233 -12.35 6.25 12.50
C VAL A 233 -12.06 7.55 11.75
N ALA A 234 -10.81 8.01 11.82
CA ALA A 234 -10.35 9.14 11.03
C ALA A 234 -10.21 8.75 9.56
N ILE A 235 -10.79 9.54 8.66
CA ILE A 235 -10.72 9.33 7.21
C ILE A 235 -10.03 10.54 6.60
N LEU A 236 -8.80 10.39 6.13
CA LEU A 236 -8.05 11.46 5.47
C LEU A 236 -8.47 11.54 4.00
N LEU A 237 -9.02 12.69 3.62
CA LEU A 237 -9.55 12.99 2.28
C LEU A 237 -8.64 13.99 1.57
N TYR A 238 -8.60 13.91 0.24
CA TYR A 238 -7.95 14.92 -0.57
C TYR A 238 -8.88 16.12 -0.77
N ARG A 239 -8.44 17.32 -0.37
CA ARG A 239 -9.25 18.56 -0.47
C ARG A 239 -9.77 18.79 -1.88
N LYS A 240 -8.97 18.46 -2.90
CA LYS A 240 -9.40 18.67 -4.28
C LYS A 240 -10.67 17.87 -4.62
N HIS A 241 -10.84 16.68 -4.05
CA HIS A 241 -12.07 15.90 -4.24
C HIS A 241 -13.26 16.50 -3.49
N VAL A 242 -13.01 17.16 -2.34
CA VAL A 242 -14.04 17.85 -1.56
C VAL A 242 -14.55 19.09 -2.29
N ILE A 243 -13.65 19.96 -2.76
CA ILE A 243 -14.04 21.22 -3.44
C ILE A 243 -14.75 20.95 -4.77
N THR A 244 -14.39 19.87 -5.48
CA THR A 244 -15.08 19.45 -6.69
C THR A 244 -16.27 18.54 -6.43
N LYS A 245 -16.67 18.37 -5.16
CA LYS A 245 -17.87 17.64 -4.72
C LYS A 245 -17.94 16.20 -5.27
N GLN A 246 -16.82 15.47 -5.22
CA GLN A 246 -16.75 14.12 -5.75
C GLN A 246 -17.78 13.19 -5.08
N PRO A 247 -18.60 12.47 -5.85
CA PRO A 247 -19.80 11.78 -5.34
C PRO A 247 -19.48 10.60 -4.42
N TYR A 248 -18.27 10.04 -4.50
CA TYR A 248 -17.87 8.92 -3.65
C TYR A 248 -17.68 9.34 -2.19
N ILE A 249 -17.39 10.61 -1.88
CA ILE A 249 -17.14 11.08 -0.51
C ILE A 249 -18.38 10.92 0.37
N PRO A 250 -19.56 11.47 0.02
CA PRO A 250 -20.76 11.26 0.83
C PRO A 250 -21.13 9.78 0.91
N GLN A 251 -20.95 9.01 -0.18
CA GLN A 251 -21.22 7.56 -0.17
C GLN A 251 -20.32 6.82 0.83
N LEU A 252 -19.02 7.14 0.87
CA LEU A 252 -18.06 6.57 1.80
C LEU A 252 -18.44 6.88 3.26
N ILE A 253 -18.74 8.15 3.56
CA ILE A 253 -19.15 8.59 4.89
C ILE A 253 -20.41 7.81 5.34
N ARG A 254 -21.45 7.78 4.50
CA ARG A 254 -22.69 7.05 4.81
C ARG A 254 -22.48 5.56 5.02
N PHE A 255 -21.60 4.95 4.23
CA PHE A 255 -21.34 3.53 4.36
C PHE A 255 -20.68 3.22 5.72
N PHE A 256 -19.74 4.05 6.19
CA PHE A 256 -19.16 3.90 7.52
C PHE A 256 -20.23 3.99 8.61
N GLU A 257 -21.13 4.97 8.52
CA GLU A 257 -22.25 5.12 9.46
C GLU A 257 -23.19 3.91 9.46
N GLN A 258 -23.55 3.39 8.28
CA GLN A 258 -24.39 2.19 8.13
C GLN A 258 -23.72 0.95 8.70
N GLN A 259 -22.39 0.93 8.73
CA GLN A 259 -21.61 -0.13 9.36
C GLN A 259 -21.44 0.09 10.86
N GLY A 260 -22.02 1.11 11.49
CA GLY A 260 -21.85 1.35 12.94
C GLY A 260 -20.44 1.81 13.31
N LEU A 261 -19.74 2.47 12.38
CA LEU A 261 -18.53 3.23 12.65
C LEU A 261 -18.88 4.73 12.62
N THR A 262 -18.22 5.52 13.46
CA THR A 262 -18.34 6.99 13.43
C THR A 262 -17.20 7.55 12.58
N PRO A 263 -17.46 7.95 11.32
CA PRO A 263 -16.41 8.51 10.47
C PRO A 263 -16.05 9.93 10.95
N VAL A 264 -14.75 10.23 10.93
CA VAL A 264 -14.20 11.58 11.15
C VAL A 264 -13.48 11.99 9.85
N PRO A 265 -14.22 12.47 8.83
CA PRO A 265 -13.69 12.81 7.51
C PRO A 265 -12.94 14.14 7.55
N ILE A 266 -11.62 14.09 7.44
CA ILE A 266 -10.72 15.25 7.51
C ILE A 266 -10.07 15.43 6.15
N PHE A 267 -10.33 16.56 5.49
CA PHE A 267 -9.70 16.87 4.22
C PHE A 267 -8.41 17.69 4.41
N ILE A 268 -7.45 17.48 3.51
CA ILE A 268 -6.16 18.19 3.49
C ILE A 268 -5.72 18.53 2.07
N ASN A 269 -4.83 19.51 1.91
CA ASN A 269 -4.23 19.89 0.62
C ASN A 269 -3.32 18.82 0.00
N GLY A 270 -2.93 17.78 0.75
CA GLY A 270 -2.26 16.59 0.22
C GLY A 270 -0.93 16.23 0.90
N VAL A 271 -0.30 17.15 1.63
CA VAL A 271 0.98 16.89 2.31
C VAL A 271 0.87 16.95 3.84
N GLU A 272 -0.25 17.46 4.35
CA GLU A 272 -0.49 17.73 5.76
C GLU A 272 -1.06 16.53 6.55
N GLY A 273 -1.07 15.31 6.00
CA GLY A 273 -1.65 14.13 6.67
C GLY A 273 -1.01 13.88 8.04
N HIS A 274 0.31 13.96 8.08
CA HIS A 274 1.08 13.91 9.33
C HIS A 274 0.69 15.00 10.35
N VAL A 275 0.32 16.21 9.92
CA VAL A 275 -0.10 17.29 10.83
C VAL A 275 -1.41 16.92 11.50
N ILE A 276 -2.37 16.43 10.72
CA ILE A 276 -3.66 15.98 11.25
C ILE A 276 -3.46 14.84 12.24
N VAL A 277 -2.74 13.78 11.84
CA VAL A 277 -2.54 12.62 12.71
C VAL A 277 -1.75 13.00 13.97
N ARG A 278 -0.73 13.85 13.84
CA ARG A 278 0.11 14.29 14.96
C ARG A 278 -0.65 15.18 15.94
N ASP A 279 -1.35 16.19 15.44
CA ASP A 279 -1.81 17.33 16.25
C ASP A 279 -3.30 17.28 16.57
N TRP A 280 -4.13 16.80 15.65
CA TRP A 280 -5.60 16.85 15.75
C TRP A 280 -6.21 15.55 16.27
N LEU A 281 -5.47 14.45 16.17
CA LEU A 281 -5.90 13.13 16.62
C LEU A 281 -5.07 12.70 17.81
N THR A 282 -5.68 11.97 18.74
CA THR A 282 -5.00 11.23 19.80
C THR A 282 -5.57 9.83 19.90
N THR A 283 -5.05 9.01 20.81
CA THR A 283 -5.50 7.64 21.02
C THR A 283 -5.48 7.32 22.51
N THR A 284 -6.21 6.28 22.93
CA THR A 284 -6.16 5.81 24.31
C THR A 284 -4.72 5.52 24.76
N TYR A 285 -3.91 4.94 23.87
CA TYR A 285 -2.50 4.65 24.14
C TYR A 285 -1.68 5.93 24.33
N GLU A 286 -1.79 6.91 23.43
CA GLU A 286 -1.06 8.16 23.54
C GLU A 286 -1.44 8.91 24.82
N THR A 287 -2.74 8.99 25.13
CA THR A 287 -3.25 9.59 26.37
C THR A 287 -2.67 8.92 27.61
N GLN A 288 -2.63 7.58 27.65
CA GLN A 288 -2.02 6.82 28.75
C GLN A 288 -0.53 7.12 28.88
N GLN A 289 0.24 7.11 27.78
CA GLN A 289 1.67 7.43 27.82
C GLN A 289 1.93 8.85 28.32
N ARG A 290 1.13 9.82 27.88
CA ARG A 290 1.23 11.22 28.34
C ARG A 290 0.94 11.35 29.83
N ASN A 291 -0.04 10.61 30.36
CA ASN A 291 -0.35 10.59 31.80
C ASN A 291 0.81 10.01 32.63
N LEU A 292 1.63 9.14 32.05
CA LEU A 292 2.86 8.62 32.64
C LEU A 292 4.07 9.57 32.48
N GLY A 293 3.90 10.72 31.83
CA GLY A 293 4.97 11.68 31.53
C GLY A 293 5.74 11.40 30.23
N ASN A 294 5.39 10.33 29.50
CA ASN A 294 6.01 9.98 28.23
C ASN A 294 5.38 10.78 27.08
N ILE A 295 5.90 12.00 26.83
CA ILE A 295 5.35 12.91 25.82
C ILE A 295 6.19 12.85 24.54
N GLU A 296 5.78 11.96 23.62
CA GLU A 296 6.42 11.82 22.31
C GLU A 296 6.06 12.99 21.37
N ILE A 297 4.79 13.40 21.37
CA ILE A 297 4.24 14.44 20.47
C ILE A 297 3.90 15.71 21.26
N ARG A 298 4.75 16.74 21.16
CA ARG A 298 4.56 17.99 21.92
C ARG A 298 3.51 18.94 21.35
N SER A 299 3.19 18.81 20.07
CA SER A 299 2.31 19.70 19.32
C SER A 299 0.83 19.32 19.35
N LEU A 300 0.47 18.25 20.08
CA LEU A 300 -0.92 17.81 20.24
C LEU A 300 -1.80 18.95 20.76
N VAL A 301 -2.89 19.24 20.05
CA VAL A 301 -3.82 20.31 20.45
C VAL A 301 -4.69 19.86 21.62
N LYS A 302 -5.18 20.81 22.43
CA LYS A 302 -6.01 20.50 23.60
C LYS A 302 -7.30 19.75 23.25
N ASP A 303 -7.90 20.09 22.12
CA ASP A 303 -9.16 19.52 21.66
C ASP A 303 -8.95 18.34 20.69
N ALA A 304 -7.77 17.72 20.70
CA ALA A 304 -7.50 16.54 19.89
C ALA A 304 -8.54 15.44 20.14
N LEU A 305 -8.86 14.71 19.08
CA LEU A 305 -9.91 13.70 19.10
C LEU A 305 -9.32 12.30 19.24
N GLU A 306 -9.82 11.55 20.22
CA GLU A 306 -9.44 10.15 20.40
C GLU A 306 -10.08 9.29 19.31
N VAL A 307 -9.27 8.55 18.54
CA VAL A 307 -9.74 7.68 17.45
C VAL A 307 -9.19 6.27 17.59
N ASP A 308 -9.94 5.29 17.07
CA ASP A 308 -9.61 3.87 17.14
C ASP A 308 -8.77 3.39 15.94
N ALA A 309 -8.89 4.06 14.79
CA ALA A 309 -8.16 3.74 13.56
C ALA A 309 -8.03 4.96 12.63
N ILE A 310 -7.08 4.89 11.70
CA ILE A 310 -6.88 5.89 10.65
C ILE A 310 -6.98 5.22 9.28
N VAL A 311 -7.77 5.80 8.38
CA VAL A 311 -7.87 5.45 6.97
C VAL A 311 -7.39 6.63 6.13
N SER A 312 -6.36 6.42 5.31
CA SER A 312 -5.95 7.40 4.31
C SER A 312 -6.53 7.04 2.94
N THR A 313 -7.28 7.95 2.32
CA THR A 313 -7.78 7.79 0.95
C THR A 313 -6.95 8.56 -0.08
N ILE A 314 -5.78 9.05 0.30
CA ILE A 314 -4.96 9.98 -0.50
C ILE A 314 -3.98 9.23 -1.41
N GLY A 315 -3.50 8.05 -0.98
CA GLY A 315 -2.58 7.23 -1.77
C GLY A 315 -1.14 7.75 -1.81
N PHE A 316 -0.62 8.32 -0.73
CA PHE A 316 0.77 8.76 -0.63
C PHE A 316 1.28 8.55 0.80
N PRO A 317 2.60 8.71 1.04
CA PRO A 317 3.13 8.68 2.39
C PRO A 317 2.46 9.75 3.28
N LEU A 318 2.30 9.42 4.56
CA LEU A 318 1.69 10.28 5.58
C LEU A 318 2.43 11.62 5.71
N VAL A 319 3.75 11.58 5.62
CA VAL A 319 4.64 12.75 5.65
C VAL A 319 5.05 13.10 4.22
N GLY A 320 4.85 14.35 3.82
CA GLY A 320 5.34 14.90 2.55
C GLY A 320 4.47 14.64 1.32
N GLY A 321 3.50 13.73 1.37
CA GLY A 321 2.57 13.47 0.25
C GLY A 321 3.31 13.11 -1.05
N PRO A 322 2.84 13.55 -2.23
CA PRO A 322 3.54 13.31 -3.51
C PRO A 322 4.99 13.79 -3.51
N ALA A 323 5.25 14.96 -2.90
CA ALA A 323 6.56 15.57 -2.79
C ALA A 323 7.52 14.81 -1.85
N GLY A 324 6.98 14.12 -0.85
CA GLY A 324 7.75 13.39 0.16
C GLY A 324 8.44 12.13 -0.36
N SER A 325 7.96 11.61 -1.48
CA SER A 325 8.53 10.44 -2.15
C SER A 325 9.95 10.67 -2.71
N MET A 326 10.37 11.94 -2.84
CA MET A 326 11.67 12.31 -3.40
C MET A 326 12.83 12.26 -2.36
N GLU A 327 12.53 12.31 -1.06
CA GLU A 327 13.53 12.24 0.03
C GLU A 327 13.44 10.91 0.80
N ALA A 328 13.43 9.79 0.07
CA ALA A 328 13.30 8.45 0.65
C ALA A 328 14.29 8.24 1.82
N GLY A 329 13.77 8.03 3.03
CA GLY A 329 14.53 7.72 4.25
C GLY A 329 14.37 8.71 5.40
N ARG A 330 14.41 10.04 5.18
CA ARG A 330 14.28 11.03 6.27
C ARG A 330 12.85 11.16 6.79
N GLN A 331 11.87 11.02 5.90
CA GLN A 331 10.46 11.22 6.23
C GLN A 331 9.82 9.98 6.88
N VAL A 332 10.35 8.79 6.60
CA VAL A 332 9.91 7.51 7.18
C VAL A 332 10.06 7.51 8.70
N GLU A 333 11.17 8.00 9.25
CA GLU A 333 11.36 8.07 10.71
C GLU A 333 10.36 9.00 11.39
N VAL A 334 9.96 10.10 10.73
CA VAL A 334 8.93 11.00 11.25
C VAL A 334 7.56 10.33 11.23
N ALA A 335 7.20 9.69 10.11
CA ALA A 335 5.95 8.95 9.99
C ALA A 335 5.88 7.83 11.04
N LYS A 336 6.95 7.04 11.15
CA LYS A 336 7.10 5.98 12.15
C LYS A 336 6.96 6.50 13.57
N ARG A 337 7.61 7.61 13.93
CA ARG A 337 7.48 8.23 15.25
C ARG A 337 6.04 8.65 15.54
N ILE A 338 5.39 9.32 14.59
CA ILE A 338 3.99 9.75 14.73
C ILE A 338 3.07 8.54 14.89
N LEU A 339 3.15 7.57 13.99
CA LEU A 339 2.29 6.38 13.99
C LEU A 339 2.55 5.49 15.22
N THR A 340 3.79 5.38 15.68
CA THR A 340 4.13 4.68 16.93
C THR A 340 3.54 5.38 18.15
N ALA A 341 3.55 6.71 18.18
CA ALA A 341 2.93 7.46 19.28
C ALA A 341 1.41 7.27 19.33
N LYS A 342 0.74 7.16 18.17
CA LYS A 342 -0.70 6.84 18.10
C LYS A 342 -0.97 5.38 18.40
N ASN A 343 -0.10 4.48 17.94
CA ASN A 343 -0.17 3.04 18.17
C ASN A 343 -1.58 2.49 17.88
N ILE A 344 -2.13 2.72 16.69
CA ILE A 344 -3.43 2.23 16.20
C ILE A 344 -3.30 1.80 14.73
N PRO A 345 -4.24 1.03 14.17
CA PRO A 345 -4.21 0.65 12.75
C PRO A 345 -4.18 1.87 11.82
N TYR A 346 -3.21 1.89 10.91
CA TYR A 346 -3.11 2.82 9.79
C TYR A 346 -3.35 2.08 8.48
N ILE A 347 -4.52 2.32 7.87
CA ILE A 347 -4.96 1.66 6.65
C ILE A 347 -4.94 2.66 5.49
N VAL A 348 -4.53 2.21 4.31
CA VAL A 348 -4.70 2.98 3.07
C VAL A 348 -5.79 2.35 2.22
N ALA A 349 -6.81 3.13 1.88
CA ALA A 349 -7.89 2.66 1.04
C ALA A 349 -8.45 3.81 0.21
N ALA A 350 -8.32 3.71 -1.11
CA ALA A 350 -8.71 4.76 -2.04
C ALA A 350 -9.32 4.17 -3.31
N PRO A 351 -10.21 4.90 -4.00
CA PRO A 351 -10.50 4.59 -5.39
C PRO A 351 -9.24 4.80 -6.26
N LEU A 352 -9.14 4.06 -7.36
CA LEU A 352 -8.08 4.24 -8.34
C LEU A 352 -8.34 5.53 -9.14
N LEU A 353 -7.35 6.40 -9.17
CA LEU A 353 -7.45 7.74 -9.78
C LEU A 353 -6.82 7.79 -11.17
N ILE A 354 -6.04 6.77 -11.53
CA ILE A 354 -5.32 6.67 -12.81
C ILE A 354 -5.91 5.53 -13.65
N GLN A 355 -6.18 4.40 -12.98
CA GLN A 355 -6.65 3.18 -13.63
C GLN A 355 -8.17 3.05 -13.51
N ASP A 356 -8.82 2.63 -14.59
CA ASP A 356 -10.25 2.34 -14.61
C ASP A 356 -10.58 0.98 -13.97
N ILE A 357 -11.83 0.82 -13.53
CA ILE A 357 -12.30 -0.40 -12.85
C ILE A 357 -12.19 -1.64 -13.75
N TYR A 358 -12.43 -1.49 -15.06
CA TYR A 358 -12.43 -2.60 -16.01
C TYR A 358 -11.03 -3.16 -16.20
N SER A 359 -10.03 -2.30 -16.36
CA SER A 359 -8.62 -2.67 -16.41
C SER A 359 -8.17 -3.31 -15.10
N TRP A 360 -8.50 -2.71 -13.95
CA TRP A 360 -8.15 -3.26 -12.63
C TRP A 360 -8.71 -4.66 -12.43
N THR A 361 -10.00 -4.86 -12.69
CA THR A 361 -10.67 -6.15 -12.42
C THR A 361 -10.14 -7.31 -13.27
N ARG A 362 -9.49 -7.04 -14.41
CA ARG A 362 -8.95 -8.08 -15.31
C ARG A 362 -7.45 -8.28 -15.25
N GLN A 363 -6.70 -7.22 -15.00
CA GLN A 363 -5.23 -7.25 -15.05
C GLN A 363 -4.59 -7.02 -13.67
N GLY A 364 -5.38 -6.60 -12.69
CA GLY A 364 -4.87 -6.10 -11.42
C GLY A 364 -4.40 -4.65 -11.50
N ILE A 365 -4.00 -4.13 -10.35
CA ILE A 365 -3.50 -2.76 -10.25
C ILE A 365 -2.08 -2.69 -10.81
N GLY A 366 -1.83 -1.78 -11.74
CA GLY A 366 -0.54 -1.63 -12.42
C GLY A 366 0.00 -0.21 -12.42
N GLY A 367 1.19 -0.06 -13.02
CA GLY A 367 1.82 1.24 -13.27
C GLY A 367 1.95 2.12 -12.03
N LEU A 368 1.82 3.43 -12.24
CA LEU A 368 1.95 4.45 -11.20
C LEU A 368 0.90 4.30 -10.08
N GLN A 369 -0.27 3.74 -10.40
CA GLN A 369 -1.32 3.48 -9.42
C GLN A 369 -0.86 2.49 -8.33
N SER A 370 -0.05 1.50 -8.68
CA SER A 370 0.51 0.53 -7.72
C SER A 370 1.54 1.16 -6.78
N VAL A 371 2.31 2.13 -7.26
CA VAL A 371 3.34 2.84 -6.48
C VAL A 371 2.67 3.71 -5.42
N VAL A 372 1.70 4.51 -5.86
CA VAL A 372 0.90 5.45 -5.06
C VAL A 372 0.09 4.71 -3.99
N LEU A 373 -0.67 3.68 -4.38
CA LEU A 373 -1.59 3.03 -3.44
C LEU A 373 -0.93 1.99 -2.52
N TYR A 374 0.16 1.35 -2.95
CA TYR A 374 0.83 0.29 -2.18
C TYR A 374 2.25 0.69 -1.79
N SER A 375 3.16 0.77 -2.76
CA SER A 375 4.60 0.76 -2.47
C SER A 375 5.03 1.91 -1.56
N LEU A 376 4.49 3.12 -1.77
CA LEU A 376 4.82 4.28 -0.94
C LEU A 376 4.21 4.20 0.48
N PRO A 377 2.89 3.97 0.66
CA PRO A 377 2.31 3.75 1.99
C PRO A 377 2.89 2.58 2.78
N GLU A 378 3.34 1.52 2.10
CA GLU A 378 3.97 0.37 2.74
C GLU A 378 5.24 0.76 3.52
N LEU A 379 5.96 1.79 3.08
CA LEU A 379 7.14 2.33 3.78
C LEU A 379 6.80 2.99 5.12
N ASP A 380 5.58 3.52 5.25
CA ASP A 380 5.07 4.09 6.52
C ASP A 380 4.52 3.00 7.46
N GLY A 381 4.49 1.74 7.03
CA GLY A 381 3.90 0.64 7.77
C GLY A 381 2.38 0.51 7.61
N ALA A 382 1.79 1.10 6.56
CA ALA A 382 0.37 0.93 6.27
C ALA A 382 0.00 -0.56 6.12
N ILE A 383 -1.18 -0.92 6.62
CA ILE A 383 -1.71 -2.29 6.54
C ILE A 383 -3.02 -2.32 5.75
N ASP A 384 -3.45 -3.52 5.37
CA ASP A 384 -4.79 -3.77 4.82
C ASP A 384 -5.19 -2.86 3.65
N THR A 385 -4.31 -2.68 2.67
CA THR A 385 -4.63 -1.82 1.53
C THR A 385 -5.84 -2.34 0.76
N VAL A 386 -6.94 -1.59 0.73
CA VAL A 386 -8.17 -1.95 0.01
C VAL A 386 -8.47 -0.93 -1.09
N PRO A 387 -8.40 -1.30 -2.38
CA PRO A 387 -8.90 -0.45 -3.44
C PRO A 387 -10.42 -0.34 -3.34
N LEU A 388 -10.93 0.89 -3.25
CA LEU A 388 -12.36 1.13 -3.02
C LEU A 388 -13.18 1.10 -4.31
N GLY A 389 -12.54 1.24 -5.46
CA GLY A 389 -13.19 1.46 -6.75
C GLY A 389 -12.21 2.08 -7.74
N GLY A 390 -12.68 2.81 -8.73
CA GLY A 390 -11.82 3.43 -9.74
C GLY A 390 -12.60 4.27 -10.74
N LEU A 391 -11.93 4.66 -11.82
CA LEU A 391 -12.55 5.46 -12.87
C LEU A 391 -13.56 4.64 -13.70
N VAL A 392 -14.67 5.27 -14.05
CA VAL A 392 -15.59 4.83 -15.13
C VAL A 392 -15.78 6.02 -16.06
N GLY A 393 -15.14 5.98 -17.23
CA GLY A 393 -14.91 7.19 -18.01
C GLY A 393 -14.00 8.14 -17.22
N ASN A 394 -14.52 9.31 -16.88
CA ASN A 394 -13.85 10.29 -16.02
C ASN A 394 -14.26 10.16 -14.56
N ASP A 395 -15.47 9.70 -14.26
CA ASP A 395 -16.01 9.78 -12.91
C ASP A 395 -15.41 8.72 -11.96
N ILE A 396 -15.28 9.10 -10.68
CA ILE A 396 -14.82 8.20 -9.62
C ILE A 396 -16.02 7.42 -9.07
N TYR A 397 -15.94 6.10 -9.17
CA TYR A 397 -16.90 5.20 -8.54
C TYR A 397 -16.25 4.37 -7.45
N ILE A 398 -16.98 4.15 -6.36
CA ILE A 398 -16.64 3.16 -5.34
C ILE A 398 -17.53 1.93 -5.49
N ILE A 399 -16.97 0.76 -5.21
CA ILE A 399 -17.63 -0.53 -5.22
C ILE A 399 -18.09 -0.80 -3.78
N PRO A 400 -19.41 -0.86 -3.49
CA PRO A 400 -19.91 -1.02 -2.12
C PRO A 400 -19.33 -2.22 -1.37
N GLU A 401 -19.10 -3.32 -2.08
CA GLU A 401 -18.51 -4.53 -1.51
C GLU A 401 -17.05 -4.32 -1.05
N ARG A 402 -16.28 -3.45 -1.72
CA ARG A 402 -14.93 -3.08 -1.28
C ARG A 402 -14.95 -2.17 -0.05
N VAL A 403 -15.94 -1.28 0.05
CA VAL A 403 -16.14 -0.49 1.29
C VAL A 403 -16.57 -1.39 2.45
N LYS A 404 -17.39 -2.41 2.19
CA LYS A 404 -17.72 -3.46 3.17
C LYS A 404 -16.47 -4.19 3.64
N ARG A 405 -15.57 -4.57 2.73
CA ARG A 405 -14.27 -5.18 3.08
C ARG A 405 -13.43 -4.28 3.99
N LEU A 406 -13.27 -3.00 3.63
CA LEU A 406 -12.52 -2.04 4.45
C LEU A 406 -13.12 -1.92 5.87
N THR A 407 -14.42 -1.69 5.96
CA THR A 407 -15.11 -1.48 7.25
C THR A 407 -15.13 -2.75 8.11
N GLY A 408 -15.27 -3.93 7.51
CA GLY A 408 -15.16 -5.22 8.21
C GLY A 408 -13.79 -5.42 8.84
N ARG A 409 -12.72 -5.18 8.07
CA ARG A 409 -11.33 -5.27 8.55
C ARG A 409 -11.03 -4.25 9.66
N LEU A 410 -11.48 -3.01 9.50
CA LEU A 410 -11.38 -1.97 10.54
C LEU A 410 -12.01 -2.45 11.84
N LYS A 411 -13.26 -2.94 11.80
CA LYS A 411 -13.95 -3.45 12.98
C LYS A 411 -13.17 -4.57 13.66
N LYS A 412 -12.61 -5.51 12.90
CA LYS A 412 -11.84 -6.61 13.50
C LYS A 412 -10.54 -6.15 14.16
N TRP A 413 -9.82 -5.18 13.58
CA TRP A 413 -8.66 -4.58 14.23
C TRP A 413 -9.02 -3.81 15.51
N ILE A 414 -10.12 -3.04 15.46
CA ILE A 414 -10.60 -2.28 16.61
C ILE A 414 -11.07 -3.22 17.72
N ASN A 415 -11.83 -4.26 17.37
CA ASN A 415 -12.28 -5.28 18.30
C ASN A 415 -11.10 -6.03 18.91
N LEU A 416 -10.08 -6.42 18.13
CA LEU A 416 -8.88 -7.06 18.66
C LEU A 416 -8.20 -6.24 19.78
N ARG A 417 -8.22 -4.90 19.66
CA ARG A 417 -7.73 -4.01 20.71
C ARG A 417 -8.65 -3.95 21.92
N LYS A 418 -9.97 -3.86 21.69
CA LYS A 418 -10.99 -3.70 22.75
C LYS A 418 -11.24 -5.00 23.53
N THR A 419 -11.10 -6.16 22.90
CA THR A 419 -11.22 -7.48 23.54
C THR A 419 -10.13 -7.65 24.60
N GLU A 420 -10.53 -8.02 25.82
CA GLU A 420 -9.62 -8.34 26.91
C GLU A 420 -8.66 -9.47 26.51
N THR A 421 -7.40 -9.41 26.94
CA THR A 421 -6.36 -10.33 26.49
C THR A 421 -6.72 -11.81 26.70
N LYS A 422 -7.39 -12.13 27.82
CA LYS A 422 -7.82 -13.49 28.16
C LYS A 422 -8.88 -14.06 27.22
N ASP A 423 -9.70 -13.19 26.62
CA ASP A 423 -10.85 -13.56 25.78
C ASP A 423 -10.50 -13.60 24.28
N ARG A 424 -9.31 -13.12 23.91
CA ARG A 424 -8.84 -13.10 22.52
C ARG A 424 -8.62 -14.51 21.98
N LYS A 425 -9.22 -14.80 20.83
CA LYS A 425 -9.05 -16.06 20.10
C LYS A 425 -8.05 -15.94 18.98
N ILE A 426 -6.94 -16.67 19.06
CA ILE A 426 -5.86 -16.61 18.08
C ILE A 426 -5.74 -17.93 17.34
N ALA A 427 -5.74 -17.90 16.02
CA ALA A 427 -5.46 -19.06 15.19
C ALA A 427 -4.02 -19.01 14.67
N ILE A 428 -3.21 -20.00 15.02
CA ILE A 428 -1.83 -20.15 14.52
C ILE A 428 -1.85 -21.22 13.43
N ILE A 429 -1.42 -20.85 12.23
CA ILE A 429 -1.42 -21.73 11.06
C ILE A 429 0.01 -22.17 10.77
N LEU A 430 0.24 -23.47 10.87
CA LEU A 430 1.50 -24.12 10.54
C LEU A 430 1.53 -24.57 9.08
N TYR A 431 2.75 -24.58 8.53
CA TYR A 431 3.03 -25.01 7.18
C TYR A 431 4.15 -26.07 7.17
N GLY A 432 4.22 -26.87 6.11
CA GLY A 432 5.32 -27.82 5.87
C GLY A 432 6.17 -27.35 4.69
N PHE A 433 7.41 -26.96 4.96
CA PHE A 433 8.36 -26.49 3.95
C PHE A 433 9.54 -27.47 3.76
N PRO A 434 9.90 -27.85 2.52
CA PRO A 434 9.33 -27.41 1.24
C PRO A 434 7.90 -27.93 0.99
N PRO A 435 7.07 -27.20 0.21
CA PRO A 435 5.71 -27.61 -0.14
C PRO A 435 5.61 -29.07 -0.59
N GLY A 436 4.81 -29.90 0.10
CA GLY A 436 4.58 -31.30 -0.30
C GLY A 436 5.70 -32.29 0.04
N TYR A 437 6.82 -31.83 0.60
CA TYR A 437 7.96 -32.68 1.01
C TYR A 437 8.41 -32.44 2.47
N GLY A 438 8.23 -31.22 2.97
CA GLY A 438 8.61 -30.81 4.32
C GLY A 438 7.68 -31.36 5.38
N ALA A 439 8.24 -31.63 6.56
CA ALA A 439 7.47 -32.07 7.72
C ALA A 439 6.56 -30.94 8.23
N THR A 440 5.45 -31.30 8.88
CA THR A 440 4.56 -30.35 9.56
C THR A 440 5.34 -29.42 10.48
N GLY A 441 5.04 -28.12 10.41
CA GLY A 441 5.70 -27.14 11.29
C GLY A 441 7.17 -26.93 10.96
N THR A 442 7.53 -26.93 9.67
CA THR A 442 8.88 -26.57 9.21
C THR A 442 8.85 -25.29 8.40
N ALA A 443 9.87 -24.47 8.56
CA ALA A 443 10.06 -23.24 7.79
C ALA A 443 11.56 -23.04 7.54
N ALA A 444 11.91 -22.49 6.36
CA ALA A 444 13.30 -22.17 6.12
C ALA A 444 13.75 -21.09 7.12
N LEU A 445 14.98 -21.24 7.64
CA LEU A 445 15.65 -20.25 8.50
C LEU A 445 14.94 -19.97 9.85
N LEU A 446 13.98 -20.79 10.26
CA LEU A 446 13.27 -20.66 11.54
C LEU A 446 13.12 -22.02 12.22
N ASN A 447 13.54 -22.12 13.49
CA ASN A 447 13.16 -23.25 14.33
C ASN A 447 11.73 -23.04 14.82
N VAL A 448 10.76 -23.59 14.09
CA VAL A 448 9.33 -23.41 14.34
C VAL A 448 8.91 -23.95 15.72
N PRO A 449 9.20 -25.21 16.12
CA PRO A 449 8.77 -25.72 17.43
C PRO A 449 9.21 -24.83 18.59
N ARG A 450 10.50 -24.45 18.63
CA ARG A 450 11.05 -23.61 19.70
C ARG A 450 10.51 -22.19 19.65
N SER A 451 10.37 -21.61 18.46
CA SER A 451 9.86 -20.23 18.32
C SER A 451 8.37 -20.14 18.66
N LEU A 452 7.59 -21.17 18.32
CA LEU A 452 6.17 -21.28 18.66
C LEU A 452 5.97 -21.41 20.17
N LEU A 453 6.72 -22.28 20.84
CA LEU A 453 6.66 -22.40 22.30
C LEU A 453 7.00 -21.08 22.99
N ASN A 454 8.06 -20.39 22.54
CA ASN A 454 8.43 -19.08 23.07
C ASN A 454 7.30 -18.04 22.88
N LEU A 455 6.64 -18.03 21.72
CA LEU A 455 5.50 -17.15 21.47
C LEU A 455 4.35 -17.46 22.43
N LEU A 456 3.99 -18.73 22.60
CA LEU A 456 2.89 -19.15 23.48
C LEU A 456 3.16 -18.80 24.94
N GLN A 457 4.38 -19.03 25.43
CA GLN A 457 4.79 -18.65 26.79
C GLN A 457 4.74 -17.13 27.00
N GLU A 458 5.09 -16.35 26.00
CA GLU A 458 5.00 -14.89 26.09
C GLU A 458 3.55 -14.40 26.06
N LEU A 459 2.68 -15.04 25.25
CA LEU A 459 1.25 -14.76 25.27
C LEU A 459 0.63 -15.10 26.64
N GLU A 460 0.98 -16.24 27.23
CA GLU A 460 0.54 -16.62 28.58
C GLU A 460 0.93 -15.56 29.63
N LYS A 461 2.19 -15.10 29.61
CA LYS A 461 2.66 -14.01 30.50
C LYS A 461 1.92 -12.69 30.31
N GLN A 462 1.47 -12.41 29.08
CA GLN A 462 0.66 -11.23 28.78
C GLN A 462 -0.82 -11.40 29.13
N GLY A 463 -1.22 -12.54 29.67
CA GLY A 463 -2.57 -12.82 30.15
C GLY A 463 -3.51 -13.37 29.09
N TYR A 464 -2.99 -13.91 27.98
CA TYR A 464 -3.81 -14.70 27.05
C TYR A 464 -4.20 -16.02 27.73
N ASN A 465 -5.41 -16.49 27.46
CA ASN A 465 -5.82 -17.83 27.89
C ASN A 465 -5.12 -18.87 27.00
N ILE A 466 -3.95 -19.32 27.46
CA ILE A 466 -3.20 -20.42 26.89
C ILE A 466 -3.45 -21.62 27.81
N GLY A 467 -3.82 -22.77 27.25
CA GLY A 467 -3.99 -24.00 28.02
C GLY A 467 -2.64 -24.51 28.58
N GLU A 468 -2.61 -25.76 29.02
CA GLU A 468 -1.35 -26.37 29.48
C GLU A 468 -0.32 -26.43 28.33
N LEU A 469 0.86 -25.86 28.57
CA LEU A 469 1.97 -25.88 27.62
C LEU A 469 2.96 -27.00 27.95
N PRO A 470 3.43 -27.77 26.94
CA PRO A 470 4.48 -28.75 27.14
C PRO A 470 5.84 -28.09 27.34
N GLU A 471 6.80 -28.85 27.88
CA GLU A 471 8.20 -28.39 28.05
C GLU A 471 8.94 -28.26 26.70
N ASP A 472 8.53 -29.04 25.69
CA ASP A 472 9.14 -29.07 24.35
C ASP A 472 8.10 -28.74 23.27
N GLY A 473 8.44 -27.79 22.40
CA GLY A 473 7.61 -27.39 21.27
C GLY A 473 7.41 -28.50 20.25
N GLU A 474 8.30 -29.50 20.17
CA GLU A 474 8.13 -30.67 19.30
C GLU A 474 6.87 -31.47 19.67
N ILE A 475 6.47 -31.47 20.94
CA ILE A 475 5.24 -32.14 21.40
C ILE A 475 4.02 -31.47 20.73
N ILE A 476 4.00 -30.14 20.65
CA ILE A 476 2.94 -29.37 19.98
C ILE A 476 2.86 -29.75 18.49
N ILE A 477 4.00 -29.80 17.81
CA ILE A 477 4.06 -30.14 16.38
C ILE A 477 3.53 -31.56 16.14
N ASN A 478 3.94 -32.52 16.98
CA ASN A 478 3.49 -33.91 16.89
C ASN A 478 1.98 -34.05 17.18
N GLN A 479 1.45 -33.31 18.15
CA GLN A 479 0.01 -33.28 18.44
C GLN A 479 -0.80 -32.72 17.27
N VAL A 480 -0.34 -31.61 16.67
CA VAL A 480 -0.99 -31.03 15.48
C VAL A 480 -0.94 -32.01 14.30
N LYS A 481 0.20 -32.66 14.07
CA LYS A 481 0.34 -33.69 13.03
C LYS A 481 -0.61 -34.86 13.27
N ALA A 482 -0.68 -35.37 14.50
CA ALA A 482 -1.58 -36.46 14.85
C ALA A 482 -3.06 -36.06 14.66
N ALA A 483 -3.45 -34.84 15.04
CA ALA A 483 -4.81 -34.34 14.84
C ALA A 483 -5.17 -34.15 13.35
N ASP A 484 -4.19 -33.80 12.53
CA ASP A 484 -4.35 -33.69 11.08
C ASP A 484 -4.42 -35.08 10.40
N GLU A 485 -3.65 -36.07 10.86
CA GLU A 485 -3.61 -37.43 10.31
C GLU A 485 -4.73 -38.36 10.85
N ALA A 486 -5.37 -37.99 11.96
CA ALA A 486 -6.43 -38.79 12.58
C ALA A 486 -7.56 -39.10 11.57
N ILE A 487 -7.95 -40.36 11.47
CA ILE A 487 -9.07 -40.76 10.61
C ILE A 487 -10.37 -40.44 11.34
N VAL A 488 -11.18 -39.56 10.77
CA VAL A 488 -12.53 -39.30 11.26
C VAL A 488 -13.41 -40.51 10.96
N ASN A 489 -13.89 -41.16 12.01
CA ASN A 489 -15.01 -42.10 11.89
C ASN A 489 -16.30 -41.33 12.23
N PRO A 490 -17.20 -41.07 11.26
CA PRO A 490 -18.40 -40.25 11.49
C PRO A 490 -19.36 -40.82 12.56
N ASN A 491 -19.18 -42.08 12.97
CA ASN A 491 -20.01 -42.76 13.96
C ASN A 491 -19.35 -42.85 15.34
N ASP A 492 -18.20 -42.20 15.55
CA ASP A 492 -17.45 -42.24 16.80
C ASP A 492 -17.35 -40.85 17.42
N ASP A 493 -18.26 -40.54 18.35
CA ASP A 493 -18.28 -39.28 19.13
C ASP A 493 -17.07 -39.14 20.08
N SER A 494 -16.21 -40.16 20.21
CA SER A 494 -15.04 -40.12 21.11
C SER A 494 -13.82 -39.41 20.51
N ASN A 495 -13.79 -39.19 19.18
CA ASN A 495 -12.70 -38.47 18.51
C ASN A 495 -12.99 -36.97 18.44
N SER A 496 -12.21 -36.16 19.16
CA SER A 496 -12.30 -34.69 19.23
C SER A 496 -11.83 -33.98 17.94
N THR A 497 -12.12 -34.53 16.77
CA THR A 497 -11.64 -33.98 15.50
C THR A 497 -12.59 -32.89 15.01
N THR A 498 -12.05 -31.74 14.63
CA THR A 498 -12.85 -30.64 14.09
C THR A 498 -13.26 -30.94 12.66
N THR A 499 -14.56 -30.88 12.35
CA THR A 499 -15.08 -31.03 10.99
C THR A 499 -16.02 -29.89 10.58
N VAL A 500 -16.19 -29.75 9.27
CA VAL A 500 -17.17 -28.84 8.66
C VAL A 500 -18.06 -29.65 7.72
N ASN A 501 -19.37 -29.64 8.00
CA ASN A 501 -20.35 -30.25 7.11
C ASN A 501 -20.47 -29.45 5.80
N VAL A 502 -20.66 -30.14 4.66
CA VAL A 502 -20.89 -29.55 3.33
C VAL A 502 -21.96 -28.47 3.35
N ARG A 503 -23.08 -28.69 4.05
CA ARG A 503 -24.19 -27.71 4.12
C ARG A 503 -23.78 -26.40 4.78
N LYS A 504 -22.98 -26.47 5.85
CA LYS A 504 -22.43 -25.26 6.51
C LYS A 504 -21.48 -24.51 5.59
N LEU A 505 -20.63 -25.24 4.86
CA LEU A 505 -19.73 -24.62 3.89
C LEU A 505 -20.52 -23.91 2.78
N GLU A 506 -21.54 -24.56 2.25
CA GLU A 506 -22.43 -23.98 1.23
C GLU A 506 -23.10 -22.69 1.73
N GLU A 507 -23.62 -22.69 2.96
CA GLU A 507 -24.19 -21.50 3.60
C GLU A 507 -23.19 -20.35 3.69
N TRP A 508 -21.93 -20.61 4.07
CA TRP A 508 -20.90 -19.57 4.23
C TRP A 508 -20.32 -19.06 2.91
N LEU A 509 -20.31 -19.89 1.87
CA LEU A 509 -19.88 -19.51 0.53
C LEU A 509 -20.99 -18.77 -0.22
N GLY A 510 -22.25 -19.16 0.01
CA GLY A 510 -23.38 -18.73 -0.79
C GLY A 510 -23.32 -19.25 -2.23
N TYR A 511 -24.44 -19.12 -2.93
CA TYR A 511 -24.66 -19.70 -4.25
C TYR A 511 -23.50 -19.48 -5.24
N LEU A 512 -23.06 -18.22 -5.41
CA LEU A 512 -22.05 -17.88 -6.42
C LEU A 512 -20.70 -18.56 -6.17
N LEU A 513 -20.21 -18.58 -4.93
CA LEU A 513 -18.90 -19.15 -4.62
C LEU A 513 -18.95 -20.68 -4.60
N THR A 514 -20.05 -21.26 -4.11
CA THR A 514 -20.32 -22.70 -4.20
C THR A 514 -20.27 -23.17 -5.64
N THR A 515 -21.03 -22.54 -6.55
CA THR A 515 -21.05 -22.91 -7.97
C THR A 515 -19.67 -22.79 -8.63
N ARG A 516 -18.85 -21.80 -8.25
CA ARG A 516 -17.47 -21.68 -8.76
C ARG A 516 -16.59 -22.86 -8.31
N ILE A 517 -16.70 -23.29 -7.06
CA ILE A 517 -15.97 -24.45 -6.55
C ILE A 517 -16.49 -25.73 -7.22
N GLU A 518 -17.80 -25.94 -7.28
CA GLU A 518 -18.38 -27.14 -7.92
C GLU A 518 -18.06 -27.24 -9.40
N LYS A 519 -18.02 -26.13 -10.14
CA LYS A 519 -17.58 -26.15 -11.55
C LYS A 519 -16.18 -26.75 -11.70
N GLN A 520 -15.32 -26.54 -10.71
CA GLN A 520 -13.94 -27.02 -10.70
C GLN A 520 -13.81 -28.43 -10.11
N TRP A 521 -14.55 -28.72 -9.03
CA TRP A 521 -14.40 -29.93 -8.24
C TRP A 521 -15.55 -30.94 -8.45
N LYS A 522 -16.49 -30.65 -9.35
CA LYS A 522 -17.73 -31.37 -9.70
C LYS A 522 -18.82 -31.36 -8.64
N SER A 523 -18.44 -31.40 -7.36
CA SER A 523 -19.34 -31.42 -6.21
C SER A 523 -18.62 -30.73 -5.04
N LEU A 524 -19.37 -30.41 -3.98
CA LEU A 524 -18.78 -30.18 -2.65
C LEU A 524 -18.63 -31.52 -1.92
N THR A 525 -19.66 -32.35 -1.91
CA THR A 525 -19.64 -33.70 -1.32
C THR A 525 -18.57 -34.59 -1.96
N GLU A 526 -17.89 -35.41 -1.16
CA GLU A 526 -16.88 -36.40 -1.58
C GLU A 526 -15.66 -35.84 -2.33
N THR A 527 -15.44 -34.52 -2.30
CA THR A 527 -14.33 -33.87 -3.01
C THR A 527 -13.43 -33.07 -2.08
N GLY A 528 -12.13 -33.05 -2.35
CA GLY A 528 -11.10 -32.53 -1.45
C GLY A 528 -10.16 -33.64 -0.96
N ILE A 529 -9.19 -33.28 -0.12
CA ILE A 529 -8.11 -34.20 0.29
C ILE A 529 -8.52 -35.02 1.51
N LYS A 530 -9.11 -34.40 2.53
CA LYS A 530 -9.60 -35.08 3.75
C LYS A 530 -11.09 -34.85 3.93
N THR A 531 -11.83 -35.40 2.96
CA THR A 531 -13.29 -35.34 2.89
C THR A 531 -13.84 -36.74 3.15
N TYR A 532 -14.69 -36.88 4.16
CA TYR A 532 -15.28 -38.16 4.57
C TYR A 532 -16.79 -38.04 4.51
N GLY A 533 -17.38 -38.51 3.41
CA GLY A 533 -18.80 -38.25 3.08
C GLY A 533 -19.05 -36.75 2.92
N ASP A 534 -19.89 -36.20 3.79
CA ASP A 534 -20.25 -34.77 3.82
C ASP A 534 -19.44 -33.94 4.83
N GLU A 535 -18.36 -34.48 5.39
CA GLU A 535 -17.54 -33.80 6.40
C GLU A 535 -16.13 -33.50 5.88
N TYR A 536 -15.69 -32.26 6.04
CA TYR A 536 -14.31 -31.84 5.80
C TYR A 536 -13.54 -31.78 7.11
N GLN A 537 -12.44 -32.53 7.22
CA GLN A 537 -11.60 -32.50 8.41
C GLN A 537 -10.72 -31.24 8.45
N ILE A 538 -10.70 -30.60 9.62
CA ILE A 538 -9.87 -29.44 9.94
C ILE A 538 -8.85 -29.86 11.01
N GLY A 539 -7.63 -30.17 10.59
CA GLY A 539 -6.57 -30.67 11.47
C GLY A 539 -5.97 -29.59 12.36
N GLY A 540 -6.06 -29.75 13.68
CA GLY A 540 -5.45 -28.85 14.65
C GLY A 540 -5.80 -29.20 16.10
N ILE A 541 -5.15 -28.50 17.02
CA ILE A 541 -5.36 -28.66 18.47
C ILE A 541 -5.78 -27.34 19.11
N GLN A 542 -6.51 -27.43 20.22
CA GLN A 542 -6.95 -26.29 21.01
C GLN A 542 -6.13 -26.20 22.30
N LEU A 543 -5.52 -25.04 22.56
CA LEU A 543 -4.81 -24.69 23.79
C LEU A 543 -5.43 -23.41 24.38
N GLY A 544 -6.38 -23.56 25.30
CA GLY A 544 -7.14 -22.42 25.83
C GLY A 544 -7.94 -21.72 24.74
N ASN A 545 -7.70 -20.44 24.49
CA ASN A 545 -8.28 -19.67 23.38
C ASN A 545 -7.38 -19.62 22.13
N VAL A 546 -6.25 -20.34 22.12
CA VAL A 546 -5.39 -20.46 20.94
C VAL A 546 -5.65 -21.78 20.23
N TRP A 547 -5.91 -21.70 18.93
CA TRP A 547 -6.02 -22.88 18.08
C TRP A 547 -4.79 -22.97 17.18
N ILE A 548 -4.17 -24.14 17.11
CA ILE A 548 -2.97 -24.38 16.30
C ILE A 548 -3.31 -25.45 15.27
N GLY A 549 -3.33 -25.05 14.00
CA GLY A 549 -3.75 -25.89 12.89
C GLY A 549 -2.67 -26.15 11.87
N TYR A 550 -2.78 -27.29 11.18
CA TYR A 550 -2.00 -27.53 9.98
C TYR A 550 -2.80 -27.09 8.75
N LYS A 551 -2.12 -26.33 7.89
CA LYS A 551 -2.74 -25.82 6.69
C LYS A 551 -3.06 -26.93 5.68
N PRO A 552 -4.30 -27.02 5.13
CA PRO A 552 -4.58 -27.92 4.03
C PRO A 552 -3.68 -27.64 2.81
N PRO A 553 -3.22 -28.68 2.09
CA PRO A 553 -2.45 -28.49 0.87
C PRO A 553 -3.17 -27.60 -0.15
N LEU A 554 -2.44 -26.81 -0.93
CA LEU A 554 -3.06 -25.85 -1.86
C LEU A 554 -3.87 -26.54 -2.98
N GLY A 555 -3.43 -27.72 -3.42
CA GLY A 555 -4.05 -28.45 -4.52
C GLY A 555 -3.87 -29.96 -4.38
N ILE A 556 -4.60 -30.70 -5.22
CA ILE A 556 -4.55 -32.16 -5.27
C ILE A 556 -3.54 -32.58 -6.34
N SER A 557 -2.59 -33.43 -5.97
CA SER A 557 -1.62 -34.00 -6.91
C SER A 557 -2.31 -34.95 -7.91
N GLY A 558 -1.96 -34.88 -9.19
CA GLY A 558 -2.44 -35.85 -10.19
C GLY A 558 -2.54 -35.33 -11.62
N ASP A 559 -2.78 -34.03 -11.82
CA ASP A 559 -2.87 -33.43 -13.16
C ASP A 559 -2.06 -32.11 -13.24
N PRO A 560 -0.77 -32.18 -13.60
CA PRO A 560 0.08 -30.99 -13.70
C PRO A 560 -0.32 -30.06 -14.85
N MET A 561 -1.01 -30.57 -15.90
CA MET A 561 -1.48 -29.73 -17.00
C MET A 561 -2.60 -28.81 -16.52
N ARG A 562 -3.51 -29.34 -15.70
CA ARG A 562 -4.59 -28.55 -15.09
C ARG A 562 -4.05 -27.39 -14.25
N LEU A 563 -3.04 -27.65 -13.41
CA LEU A 563 -2.38 -26.61 -12.60
C LEU A 563 -1.66 -25.53 -13.44
N MET A 564 -1.14 -25.88 -14.62
CA MET A 564 -0.39 -24.95 -15.47
C MET A 564 -1.25 -24.08 -16.38
N PHE A 565 -2.43 -24.55 -16.82
CA PHE A 565 -3.22 -23.89 -17.87
C PHE A 565 -4.57 -23.34 -17.40
N GLU A 566 -5.06 -23.74 -16.22
CA GLU A 566 -6.41 -23.40 -15.78
C GLU A 566 -6.44 -22.05 -15.05
N LYS A 567 -6.93 -21.01 -15.75
CA LYS A 567 -6.99 -19.63 -15.24
C LYS A 567 -8.04 -19.43 -14.13
N ASP A 568 -9.06 -20.28 -14.09
CA ASP A 568 -10.21 -20.18 -13.19
C ASP A 568 -10.15 -21.16 -12.00
N LEU A 569 -8.95 -21.66 -11.68
CA LEU A 569 -8.77 -22.58 -10.55
C LEU A 569 -9.37 -21.99 -9.25
N THR A 570 -9.89 -22.86 -8.41
CA THR A 570 -10.47 -22.51 -7.10
C THR A 570 -9.77 -23.32 -6.01
N PRO A 571 -9.77 -22.86 -4.75
CA PRO A 571 -9.38 -23.72 -3.63
C PRO A 571 -10.29 -24.97 -3.63
N HIS A 572 -9.73 -26.11 -3.24
CA HIS A 572 -10.56 -27.30 -3.03
C HIS A 572 -11.48 -27.10 -1.81
N PRO A 573 -12.62 -27.84 -1.71
CA PRO A 573 -13.64 -27.56 -0.70
C PRO A 573 -13.15 -27.59 0.74
N GLN A 574 -12.32 -28.57 1.13
CA GLN A 574 -11.71 -28.60 2.48
C GLN A 574 -10.85 -27.36 2.78
N TYR A 575 -10.11 -26.81 1.80
CA TYR A 575 -9.33 -25.59 1.99
C TYR A 575 -10.25 -24.38 2.23
N ALA A 576 -11.36 -24.28 1.50
CA ALA A 576 -12.37 -23.26 1.73
C ALA A 576 -13.03 -23.43 3.10
N ALA A 577 -13.37 -24.67 3.48
CA ALA A 577 -13.93 -25.03 4.78
C ALA A 577 -13.03 -24.60 5.93
N PHE A 578 -11.72 -24.84 5.84
CA PHE A 578 -10.74 -24.45 6.85
C PHE A 578 -10.82 -22.96 7.18
N TYR A 579 -10.73 -22.11 6.15
CA TYR A 579 -10.72 -20.66 6.36
C TYR A 579 -12.10 -20.10 6.72
N LYS A 580 -13.20 -20.70 6.23
CA LYS A 580 -14.55 -20.31 6.63
C LYS A 580 -14.87 -20.73 8.06
N TRP A 581 -14.39 -21.88 8.52
CA TRP A 581 -14.49 -22.31 9.91
C TRP A 581 -13.77 -21.35 10.86
N LEU A 582 -12.57 -20.87 10.48
CA LEU A 582 -11.86 -19.84 11.25
C LEU A 582 -12.67 -18.54 11.41
N GLN A 583 -13.42 -18.16 10.37
CA GLN A 583 -14.27 -16.97 10.38
C GLN A 583 -15.57 -17.14 11.19
N HIS A 584 -16.25 -18.29 11.04
CA HIS A 584 -17.64 -18.44 11.47
C HIS A 584 -17.85 -19.34 12.69
N ASN A 585 -16.97 -20.31 12.95
CA ASN A 585 -17.11 -21.24 14.06
C ASN A 585 -16.09 -20.98 15.16
N PHE A 586 -14.80 -21.00 14.81
CA PHE A 586 -13.77 -20.63 15.77
C PHE A 586 -13.88 -19.15 16.14
N CYS A 587 -14.27 -18.33 15.16
CA CYS A 587 -14.40 -16.88 15.28
C CYS A 587 -13.09 -16.23 15.72
N ALA A 588 -12.00 -16.49 14.99
CA ALA A 588 -10.69 -15.92 15.29
C ALA A 588 -10.76 -14.38 15.34
N ASP A 589 -10.09 -13.81 16.34
CA ASP A 589 -9.82 -12.37 16.42
C ASP A 589 -8.58 -12.01 15.58
N ALA A 590 -7.62 -12.94 15.45
CA ALA A 590 -6.49 -12.82 14.54
C ALA A 590 -5.98 -14.19 14.08
N ILE A 591 -5.35 -14.20 12.90
CA ILE A 591 -4.61 -15.34 12.36
C ILE A 591 -3.12 -15.01 12.37
N ILE A 592 -2.28 -15.97 12.77
CA ILE A 592 -0.82 -15.91 12.66
C ILE A 592 -0.38 -17.03 11.73
N HIS A 593 0.07 -16.69 10.53
CA HIS A 593 0.81 -17.64 9.70
C HIS A 593 2.25 -17.71 10.21
N PHE A 594 2.64 -18.89 10.69
CA PHE A 594 3.89 -19.08 11.41
C PHE A 594 4.89 -19.83 10.55
N GLY A 595 5.87 -19.09 10.00
CA GLY A 595 6.88 -19.60 9.08
C GLY A 595 6.90 -18.85 7.75
N MET A 596 7.83 -19.22 6.88
CA MET A 596 8.20 -18.48 5.68
C MET A 596 7.07 -18.35 4.63
N HIS A 597 5.98 -19.11 4.72
CA HIS A 597 4.88 -19.00 3.74
C HIS A 597 3.51 -19.31 4.33
N GLY A 598 2.53 -18.55 3.83
CA GLY A 598 1.19 -19.07 3.60
C GLY A 598 1.05 -19.46 2.13
N THR A 599 0.04 -20.25 1.83
CA THR A 599 -0.43 -20.52 0.45
C THR A 599 -1.72 -19.77 0.06
N VAL A 600 -2.31 -18.96 0.94
CA VAL A 600 -3.65 -18.36 0.73
C VAL A 600 -3.56 -17.12 -0.15
N GLU A 601 -2.51 -16.35 0.02
CA GLU A 601 -2.12 -15.22 -0.81
C GLU A 601 -1.80 -15.64 -2.26
N TRP A 602 -1.44 -16.90 -2.49
CA TRP A 602 -1.14 -17.47 -3.81
C TRP A 602 -2.37 -18.01 -4.54
N LEU A 603 -3.53 -18.04 -3.89
CA LEU A 603 -4.75 -18.53 -4.53
C LEU A 603 -5.17 -17.64 -5.70
N PRO A 604 -5.91 -18.18 -6.69
CA PRO A 604 -6.33 -17.43 -7.87
C PRO A 604 -7.12 -16.14 -7.55
N GLY A 605 -6.84 -15.08 -8.31
CA GLY A 605 -7.43 -13.76 -8.10
C GLY A 605 -6.54 -12.64 -8.65
N SER A 606 -6.98 -11.39 -8.49
CA SER A 606 -6.31 -10.21 -9.05
C SER A 606 -4.85 -10.09 -8.60
N PRO A 607 -3.83 -10.08 -9.50
CA PRO A 607 -2.41 -10.05 -9.13
C PRO A 607 -2.04 -9.02 -8.06
N LEU A 608 -2.65 -7.83 -8.14
CA LEU A 608 -2.60 -6.77 -7.14
C LEU A 608 -3.96 -6.07 -7.08
N GLY A 609 -4.37 -5.62 -5.90
CA GLY A 609 -5.70 -5.03 -5.72
C GLY A 609 -6.78 -6.09 -5.70
N ASN A 610 -6.89 -6.76 -4.55
CA ASN A 610 -7.92 -7.77 -4.31
C ASN A 610 -9.32 -7.23 -4.64
N THR A 611 -10.05 -8.01 -5.42
CA THR A 611 -11.47 -7.83 -5.71
C THR A 611 -12.29 -8.80 -4.86
N GLY A 612 -13.61 -8.59 -4.78
CA GLY A 612 -14.54 -9.56 -4.15
C GLY A 612 -14.57 -10.94 -4.81
N TYR A 613 -13.83 -11.13 -5.91
CA TYR A 613 -13.66 -12.42 -6.60
C TYR A 613 -12.33 -13.11 -6.32
N SER A 614 -11.40 -12.43 -5.62
CA SER A 614 -10.07 -12.96 -5.31
C SER A 614 -10.16 -13.93 -4.13
N TRP A 615 -9.68 -15.15 -4.30
CA TRP A 615 -9.87 -16.19 -3.28
C TRP A 615 -9.14 -15.90 -1.96
N SER A 616 -8.00 -15.22 -2.01
CA SER A 616 -7.30 -14.75 -0.81
C SER A 616 -8.17 -13.78 0.01
N ASP A 617 -8.86 -12.85 -0.64
CA ASP A 617 -9.82 -11.92 -0.04
C ASP A 617 -11.02 -12.67 0.55
N ILE A 618 -11.63 -13.56 -0.23
CA ILE A 618 -12.82 -14.34 0.20
C ILE A 618 -12.52 -15.19 1.44
N LEU A 619 -11.39 -15.89 1.45
CA LEU A 619 -11.06 -16.86 2.50
C LEU A 619 -10.48 -16.21 3.76
N LEU A 620 -9.69 -15.14 3.65
CA LEU A 620 -9.21 -14.45 4.85
C LEU A 620 -10.27 -13.57 5.49
N GLY A 621 -11.25 -13.11 4.70
CA GLY A 621 -12.33 -12.29 5.22
C GLY A 621 -11.81 -11.03 5.90
N ASP A 622 -12.45 -10.69 7.00
CA ASP A 622 -12.14 -9.49 7.75
C ASP A 622 -11.06 -9.70 8.82
N ILE A 623 -10.56 -10.94 8.97
CA ILE A 623 -9.66 -11.28 10.07
C ILE A 623 -8.28 -10.61 9.86
N PRO A 624 -7.73 -9.95 10.89
CA PRO A 624 -6.34 -9.53 10.96
C PRO A 624 -5.40 -10.70 10.71
N ASN A 625 -4.53 -10.56 9.72
CA ASN A 625 -3.62 -11.62 9.29
C ASN A 625 -2.18 -11.20 9.59
N LEU A 626 -1.53 -11.88 10.52
CA LEU A 626 -0.16 -11.63 10.95
C LEU A 626 0.75 -12.70 10.35
N TYR A 627 1.97 -12.30 9.99
CA TYR A 627 3.00 -13.19 9.46
C TYR A 627 4.30 -13.05 10.23
N ILE A 628 4.89 -14.19 10.59
CA ILE A 628 6.29 -14.24 11.05
C ILE A 628 7.15 -14.60 9.84
N TYR A 629 7.92 -13.62 9.34
CA TYR A 629 8.62 -13.72 8.05
C TYR A 629 10.12 -13.46 8.18
N ALA A 630 10.95 -14.11 7.37
CA ALA A 630 12.39 -13.87 7.38
C ALA A 630 12.72 -12.50 6.76
N ALA A 631 13.57 -11.70 7.43
CA ALA A 631 13.91 -10.34 6.98
C ALA A 631 14.59 -10.28 5.61
N ASN A 632 15.22 -11.38 5.16
CA ASN A 632 15.91 -11.46 3.87
C ASN A 632 15.02 -11.91 2.70
N ASN A 633 13.71 -12.09 2.91
CA ASN A 633 12.78 -12.52 1.86
C ASN A 633 11.64 -11.49 1.61
N PRO A 634 11.98 -10.25 1.19
CA PRO A 634 10.98 -9.22 0.97
C PRO A 634 10.08 -9.51 -0.24
N SER A 635 10.58 -10.24 -1.25
CA SER A 635 9.87 -10.51 -2.50
C SER A 635 8.62 -11.34 -2.31
N GLU A 636 8.65 -12.34 -1.43
CA GLU A 636 7.48 -13.18 -1.16
C GLU A 636 6.63 -12.59 -0.03
N SER A 637 7.25 -11.98 0.98
CA SER A 637 6.50 -11.34 2.06
C SER A 637 5.57 -10.24 1.55
N ILE A 638 5.96 -9.54 0.48
CA ILE A 638 5.11 -8.50 -0.11
C ILE A 638 3.83 -9.07 -0.74
N LEU A 639 3.85 -10.31 -1.24
CA LEU A 639 2.63 -10.99 -1.71
C LEU A 639 1.69 -11.28 -0.54
N ALA A 640 2.22 -11.77 0.58
CA ALA A 640 1.43 -11.97 1.80
C ALA A 640 0.79 -10.66 2.27
N LYS A 641 1.52 -9.54 2.21
CA LYS A 641 1.00 -8.20 2.51
C LYS A 641 -0.10 -7.76 1.54
N ARG A 642 0.18 -7.78 0.23
CA ARG A 642 -0.67 -7.18 -0.82
C ARG A 642 -1.88 -8.03 -1.21
N ARG A 643 -1.77 -9.36 -1.13
CA ARG A 643 -2.85 -10.30 -1.48
C ARG A 643 -3.49 -10.97 -0.28
N GLY A 644 -2.75 -11.12 0.82
CA GLY A 644 -3.23 -11.74 2.06
C GLY A 644 -3.53 -10.76 3.19
N TYR A 645 -3.48 -9.45 2.94
CA TYR A 645 -3.60 -8.42 3.98
C TYR A 645 -2.68 -8.68 5.20
N GLY A 646 -1.48 -9.20 4.92
CA GLY A 646 -0.52 -9.61 5.93
C GLY A 646 0.17 -8.43 6.61
N VAL A 647 0.17 -8.42 7.94
CA VAL A 647 1.09 -7.60 8.75
C VAL A 647 2.34 -8.42 9.00
N LEU A 648 3.44 -7.99 8.36
CA LEU A 648 4.71 -8.70 8.37
C LEU A 648 5.50 -8.32 9.62
N ILE A 649 5.81 -9.31 10.46
CA ILE A 649 6.69 -9.20 11.61
C ILE A 649 7.95 -9.97 11.26
N SER A 650 9.04 -9.23 11.03
CA SER A 650 10.27 -9.83 10.56
C SER A 650 11.07 -10.47 11.70
N HIS A 651 11.67 -11.63 11.42
CA HIS A 651 12.71 -12.22 12.26
C HIS A 651 14.06 -12.22 11.52
N ASN A 652 15.15 -12.22 12.29
CA ASN A 652 16.48 -12.29 11.71
C ASN A 652 16.74 -13.70 11.14
N VAL A 653 17.61 -13.77 10.14
CA VAL A 653 18.16 -15.04 9.64
C VAL A 653 19.16 -15.61 10.65
N PRO A 654 19.39 -16.94 10.64
CA PRO A 654 20.44 -17.54 11.46
C PRO A 654 21.79 -16.86 11.24
N PRO A 655 22.62 -16.70 12.28
CA PRO A 655 23.95 -16.12 12.14
C PRO A 655 24.79 -16.97 11.19
N TYR A 656 25.40 -16.33 10.20
CA TYR A 656 26.24 -17.01 9.22
C TYR A 656 27.60 -17.38 9.81
N GLY A 657 28.03 -18.62 9.61
CA GLY A 657 29.39 -19.08 9.85
C GLY A 657 30.16 -19.25 8.54
N ARG A 658 31.49 -19.13 8.57
CA ARG A 658 32.30 -19.59 7.44
C ARG A 658 32.20 -21.12 7.37
N ALA A 659 31.88 -21.67 6.19
CA ALA A 659 31.79 -23.11 5.98
C ALA A 659 33.10 -23.85 6.35
N GLY A 660 34.23 -23.15 6.24
CA GLY A 660 35.55 -23.71 6.52
C GLY A 660 35.94 -24.79 5.51
N LEU A 661 37.02 -25.49 5.80
CA LEU A 661 37.34 -26.76 5.14
C LEU A 661 37.05 -27.87 6.16
N TYR A 662 36.61 -29.03 5.67
CA TYR A 662 36.34 -30.19 6.50
C TYR A 662 36.85 -31.47 5.84
N LYS A 663 37.16 -32.47 6.67
CA LYS A 663 37.60 -33.80 6.24
C LYS A 663 38.75 -33.71 5.21
N GLU A 664 38.51 -34.23 4.02
CA GLU A 664 39.48 -34.35 2.94
C GLU A 664 40.00 -33.01 2.44
N LEU A 665 39.16 -31.96 2.46
CA LEU A 665 39.54 -30.63 2.00
C LEU A 665 40.54 -29.96 2.95
N MET A 666 40.52 -30.30 4.26
CA MET A 666 41.53 -29.82 5.21
C MET A 666 42.88 -30.46 4.92
N ALA A 667 42.93 -31.79 4.81
CA ALA A 667 44.15 -32.53 4.49
C ALA A 667 44.70 -32.12 3.12
N PHE A 668 43.83 -31.87 2.15
CA PHE A 668 44.21 -31.37 0.84
C PHE A 668 44.90 -29.99 0.93
N ARG A 669 44.36 -29.07 1.75
CA ARG A 669 44.99 -27.77 1.98
C ARG A 669 46.38 -27.93 2.62
N GLU A 670 46.53 -28.83 3.58
CA GLU A 670 47.82 -29.11 4.23
C GLU A 670 48.83 -29.65 3.23
N LEU A 671 48.46 -30.64 2.41
CA LEU A 671 49.34 -31.15 1.35
C LEU A 671 49.75 -30.07 0.35
N ILE A 672 48.84 -29.18 -0.04
CA ILE A 672 49.17 -28.03 -0.89
C ILE A 672 50.12 -27.07 -0.16
N ALA A 673 49.90 -26.80 1.13
CA ALA A 673 50.76 -25.93 1.91
C ALA A 673 52.19 -26.50 1.99
N ASP A 674 52.33 -27.77 2.36
CA ASP A 674 53.61 -28.47 2.45
C ASP A 674 54.31 -28.51 1.08
N TYR A 675 53.58 -28.80 0.00
CA TYR A 675 54.14 -28.76 -1.35
C TYR A 675 54.63 -27.36 -1.75
N ARG A 676 53.93 -26.30 -1.32
CA ARG A 676 54.31 -24.91 -1.62
C ARG A 676 55.50 -24.40 -0.80
N GLU A 677 55.79 -24.99 0.36
CA GLU A 677 56.95 -24.60 1.17
C GLU A 677 58.27 -24.88 0.44
N ASP A 678 58.40 -26.02 -0.22
CA ASP A 678 59.55 -26.35 -1.08
C ASP A 678 59.14 -27.36 -2.17
N PRO A 679 58.73 -26.88 -3.37
CA PRO A 679 58.25 -27.75 -4.45
C PRO A 679 59.28 -28.76 -4.96
N ASN A 680 60.57 -28.43 -4.90
CA ASN A 680 61.65 -29.31 -5.39
C ASN A 680 61.89 -30.46 -4.41
N LYS A 681 61.84 -30.19 -3.12
CA LYS A 681 62.01 -31.20 -2.07
C LYS A 681 60.76 -32.06 -1.89
N ASN A 682 59.58 -31.48 -2.07
CA ASN A 682 58.29 -32.12 -1.81
C ASN A 682 57.58 -32.59 -3.10
N GLU A 683 58.31 -32.81 -4.19
CA GLU A 683 57.76 -33.27 -5.47
C GLU A 683 56.95 -34.58 -5.31
N ILE A 684 57.34 -35.45 -4.37
CA ILE A 684 56.65 -36.72 -4.08
C ILE A 684 55.20 -36.52 -3.60
N LEU A 685 54.86 -35.34 -3.04
CA LEU A 685 53.50 -35.02 -2.62
C LEU A 685 52.57 -34.76 -3.81
N ARG A 686 53.12 -34.52 -5.01
CA ARG A 686 52.33 -34.17 -6.21
C ARG A 686 51.33 -35.26 -6.57
N GLU A 687 51.73 -36.53 -6.57
CA GLU A 687 50.82 -37.64 -6.86
C GLU A 687 49.71 -37.74 -5.80
N GLY A 688 50.06 -37.59 -4.52
CA GLY A 688 49.09 -37.59 -3.41
C GLY A 688 48.10 -36.43 -3.49
N ILE A 689 48.57 -35.22 -3.86
CA ILE A 689 47.72 -34.04 -4.11
C ILE A 689 46.77 -34.31 -5.28
N ILE A 690 47.27 -34.88 -6.37
CA ILE A 690 46.45 -35.20 -7.56
C ILE A 690 45.41 -36.26 -7.24
N GLN A 691 45.79 -37.33 -6.56
CA GLN A 691 44.85 -38.34 -6.10
C GLN A 691 43.78 -37.71 -5.22
N LYS A 692 44.16 -36.79 -4.32
CA LYS A 692 43.21 -36.10 -3.45
C LYS A 692 42.24 -35.20 -4.21
N ILE A 693 42.68 -34.55 -5.29
CA ILE A 693 41.81 -33.77 -6.20
C ILE A 693 40.75 -34.67 -6.85
N VAL A 694 41.15 -35.88 -7.27
CA VAL A 694 40.26 -36.87 -7.89
C VAL A 694 39.28 -37.42 -6.85
N ASP A 695 39.79 -37.87 -5.70
CA ASP A 695 39.00 -38.47 -4.63
C ASP A 695 37.99 -37.48 -4.02
N SER A 696 38.34 -36.20 -3.91
CA SER A 696 37.44 -35.18 -3.37
C SER A 696 36.47 -34.59 -4.42
N GLY A 697 36.53 -35.04 -5.67
CA GLY A 697 35.68 -34.57 -6.77
C GLY A 697 36.03 -33.18 -7.33
N LEU A 698 37.09 -32.53 -6.83
CA LEU A 698 37.48 -31.16 -7.22
C LEU A 698 37.87 -31.04 -8.71
N ALA A 699 38.22 -32.16 -9.36
CA ALA A 699 38.48 -32.21 -10.79
C ALA A 699 37.26 -31.82 -11.66
N ALA A 700 36.04 -31.89 -11.12
CA ALA A 700 34.82 -31.45 -11.78
C ALA A 700 34.66 -29.91 -11.73
N ASP A 701 35.06 -29.29 -10.62
CA ASP A 701 34.98 -27.84 -10.41
C ASP A 701 36.13 -27.08 -11.09
N CYS A 702 37.34 -27.65 -11.07
CA CYS A 702 38.52 -27.10 -11.74
C CYS A 702 39.05 -28.11 -12.75
N LYS A 703 38.93 -27.80 -14.05
CA LYS A 703 39.32 -28.71 -15.15
C LYS A 703 40.81 -29.07 -15.05
N PHE A 704 41.08 -30.23 -14.48
CA PHE A 704 42.44 -30.71 -14.26
C PHE A 704 42.92 -31.56 -15.45
N GLN A 705 43.37 -30.89 -16.52
CA GLN A 705 43.79 -31.55 -17.77
C GLN A 705 45.04 -32.43 -17.61
N GLU A 706 45.93 -32.10 -16.66
CA GLU A 706 47.15 -32.88 -16.38
C GLU A 706 46.84 -34.19 -15.64
N GLY A 707 45.93 -34.21 -14.66
CA GLY A 707 45.54 -35.45 -13.98
C GLY A 707 44.85 -36.46 -14.89
N LYS A 708 44.09 -35.98 -15.90
CA LYS A 708 43.53 -36.86 -16.95
C LYS A 708 44.61 -37.55 -17.79
N LYS A 709 45.78 -36.95 -17.96
CA LYS A 709 46.91 -37.56 -18.69
C LYS A 709 47.65 -38.61 -17.86
N LEU A 710 47.56 -38.54 -16.54
CA LEU A 710 48.25 -39.43 -15.61
C LEU A 710 47.51 -40.75 -15.35
N GLY A 711 46.29 -40.94 -15.89
CA GLY A 711 45.55 -42.20 -15.78
C GLY A 711 45.16 -42.58 -14.35
N ILE A 712 45.07 -41.60 -13.45
CA ILE A 712 44.78 -41.80 -12.03
C ILE A 712 43.27 -42.00 -11.86
N ASP A 713 42.87 -43.21 -11.47
CA ASP A 713 41.48 -43.58 -11.22
C ASP A 713 41.03 -43.19 -9.80
N PHE A 714 39.73 -42.97 -9.63
CA PHE A 714 39.11 -42.73 -8.32
C PHE A 714 39.30 -43.94 -7.40
N THR A 715 39.90 -43.75 -6.23
CA THR A 715 40.10 -44.84 -5.26
C THR A 715 39.10 -44.76 -4.13
N THR A 716 38.12 -45.67 -4.10
CA THR A 716 37.32 -45.88 -2.90
C THR A 716 38.16 -46.57 -1.84
N ARG A 717 38.72 -45.82 -0.88
CA ARG A 717 39.16 -46.45 0.36
C ARG A 717 37.93 -47.06 1.04
N LYS A 718 37.89 -48.39 1.12
CA LYS A 718 36.97 -49.12 1.99
C LYS A 718 37.15 -48.56 3.41
N CYS A 719 36.11 -47.90 3.93
CA CYS A 719 35.97 -47.68 5.38
C CYS A 719 35.80 -49.03 6.08
#